data_AF-A0A4Y3R7V3-F1
#
_entry.id   AF-A0A4Y3R7V3-F1
#
_cell.length_a   1.000
_cell.length_b   1.000
_cell.length_c   1.000
_cell.angle_alpha   90.00
_cell.angle_beta   90.00
_cell.angle_gamma   90.00
#
_symmetry.space_group_name_H-M   'P 1'
#
loop_
_entity.id
_entity.type
_entity.pdbx_description
1 polymer ?
#
loop_
_entity_poly.entity_id
_entity_poly.type
_entity_poly.pdbx_seq_one_letter_code
_entity_poly.pdbx_strand_id
1 'polypeptide(L)'
;MRRVPDSVAVADEKLPLGSVALVRTAGVPAAVWAAAGSPQLFDRAAALDAEAARQAGWARELAERLGCDVVPDDRLPRADRGSVLALRRRLHAAGAPARGERTVTGAVARLAPALARELGELAEAAARLGAGREEFAREVAAERERAGRFLLHACTADPVPGGFVDQTSPHLLEDMARRAAAGEPWGGKRMRKSTGYLWRALARAAAKTTPRGWVGQLAAVPVDLNPAAVPAPPGAVPAQPTADGRQHPCVQRLLPCPAPRLTDTATLRTENVHALWSALRALDPPGEGSRLPLSLTPLHHLTGVPGSGTLRCCVVDPGPEGSRLRRLTLRRTAVLDTIVAVLADGPLGADRIEAAVAARSVQAPSPAALRGFLAHLLRLGVLQVCAAPQATRPEWTAPRPVPPPTGRGAREPSAVPRPRATGVRAAPRTAVAPGGFAAGGRFRTDGWFLDSYRALHTAVPGAAVPRVAEGLRLARRLAALRAADRGPQRPRWQQLDEAASIGPAPRSVAAILDAHHPVGTAAAPPRTPPRYTGWHPARTPGSGYARLLAHLAARLGEERVDVDEALLDAVGAPEVPAVLESWPADCLLRPLPGPGPLAVLESSSPAGVVDARFADALDELHGDYPNVRAYRAFLAALEQASGVRFLELLLPPLGESAANAVRRPVLTGWCTGDPDTALYHDRVPSGPGAPRPVRHIPLERITLRRLGDRLVAEVDGVRVHPVHHATRTAAPPYDRLLPLLLGAGHPATGHVVQLCGQAGAFPRAQRVPRLTVGGHLVVSPAQWRVPRSALWRATDTEPAKATALAALRRSLGLPRFVHLRATPGGKPVPVDLAALPALQAIERLCQTSDGAELIAEEALPAPGQLMLRDARYTGPPGDGDREAAGAADRPDAVAAQLMLRMPCDVPAAELAARAHAALRGTADLPGAPGVPGWTSPTQ
;
A
#
# COMPACT_ATOMS: atom_id res chain seq x y z
N MET A 1 -11.78 43.47 15.13
CA MET A 1 -11.75 43.55 13.65
C MET A 1 -10.69 44.55 13.22
N ARG A 2 -9.60 44.11 12.58
CA ARG A 2 -8.68 44.97 11.81
C ARG A 2 -8.62 44.37 10.40
N ARG A 3 -8.89 45.20 9.37
CA ARG A 3 -8.93 44.82 7.96
C ARG A 3 -7.59 44.22 7.53
N VAL A 4 -7.66 43.10 6.83
CA VAL A 4 -6.55 42.44 6.13
C VAL A 4 -6.33 43.20 4.79
N PRO A 5 -5.09 43.37 4.28
CA PRO A 5 -4.88 43.87 2.92
C PRO A 5 -5.19 42.77 1.90
N ASP A 6 -6.05 43.08 0.94
CA ASP A 6 -6.64 42.16 -0.06
C ASP A 6 -5.64 41.57 -1.09
N SER A 7 -4.36 41.96 -1.09
CA SER A 7 -3.48 41.73 -2.24
C SER A 7 -2.74 40.39 -2.28
N VAL A 8 -2.78 39.56 -1.22
CA VAL A 8 -2.14 38.21 -1.20
C VAL A 8 -3.16 37.08 -1.37
N ALA A 9 -4.44 37.31 -1.02
CA ALA A 9 -5.50 36.29 -1.13
C ALA A 9 -5.90 35.99 -2.59
N VAL A 10 -5.78 36.98 -3.49
CA VAL A 10 -6.28 36.89 -4.87
C VAL A 10 -5.43 35.95 -5.76
N ALA A 11 -4.17 35.69 -5.40
CA ALA A 11 -3.29 34.81 -6.19
C ALA A 11 -3.55 33.31 -5.91
N ASP A 12 -3.84 32.94 -4.66
CA ASP A 12 -4.08 31.55 -4.26
C ASP A 12 -5.51 31.06 -4.63
N GLU A 13 -6.47 31.97 -4.79
CA GLU A 13 -7.87 31.63 -5.15
C GLU A 13 -8.03 31.04 -6.56
N LYS A 14 -7.09 31.31 -7.47
CA LYS A 14 -7.15 30.88 -8.88
C LYS A 14 -6.45 29.54 -9.15
N LEU A 15 -5.77 28.95 -8.17
CA LEU A 15 -5.07 27.69 -8.36
C LEU A 15 -6.08 26.53 -8.48
N PRO A 16 -6.13 25.82 -9.62
CA PRO A 16 -6.95 24.62 -9.70
C PRO A 16 -6.40 23.57 -8.76
N LEU A 17 -7.30 22.85 -8.09
CA LEU A 17 -6.92 21.65 -7.36
C LEU A 17 -6.28 20.66 -8.34
N GLY A 18 -5.27 19.88 -7.92
CA GLY A 18 -4.76 18.78 -8.76
C GLY A 18 -4.01 19.18 -10.04
N SER A 19 -3.46 20.39 -10.12
CA SER A 19 -2.59 20.83 -11.22
C SER A 19 -1.28 20.04 -11.36
N VAL A 20 -0.92 19.26 -10.33
CA VAL A 20 0.22 18.35 -10.33
C VAL A 20 -0.24 16.94 -9.98
N ALA A 21 0.22 15.96 -10.76
CA ALA A 21 0.04 14.55 -10.47
C ALA A 21 1.30 13.97 -9.81
N LEU A 22 1.12 13.06 -8.86
CA LEU A 22 2.23 12.35 -8.21
C LEU A 22 2.39 10.96 -8.85
N VAL A 23 3.55 10.70 -9.44
CA VAL A 23 3.90 9.40 -10.03
C VAL A 23 4.65 8.58 -8.99
N ARG A 24 4.11 7.41 -8.67
CA ARG A 24 4.74 6.38 -7.84
C ARG A 24 5.31 5.30 -8.73
N THR A 25 6.57 4.94 -8.54
CA THR A 25 7.29 4.01 -9.41
C THR A 25 7.90 2.88 -8.62
N ALA A 26 8.02 1.71 -9.25
CA ALA A 26 8.82 0.62 -8.74
C ALA A 26 10.31 0.97 -8.87
N GLY A 27 11.12 0.55 -7.89
CA GLY A 27 12.53 0.92 -7.82
C GLY A 27 13.45 0.24 -8.84
N VAL A 28 13.02 -0.88 -9.44
CA VAL A 28 13.76 -1.60 -10.50
C VAL A 28 12.83 -2.00 -11.65
N PRO A 29 13.36 -2.24 -12.87
CA PRO A 29 12.57 -2.71 -13.99
C PRO A 29 11.95 -4.09 -13.76
N ALA A 30 10.76 -4.30 -14.31
CA ALA A 30 10.07 -5.59 -14.19
C ALA A 30 10.82 -6.74 -14.88
N ALA A 31 11.62 -6.43 -15.90
CA ALA A 31 12.47 -7.40 -16.59
C ALA A 31 13.51 -8.05 -15.66
N VAL A 32 14.06 -7.30 -14.68
CA VAL A 32 15.04 -7.83 -13.72
C VAL A 32 14.41 -8.92 -12.86
N TRP A 33 13.16 -8.73 -12.42
CA TRP A 33 12.42 -9.76 -11.70
C TRP A 33 12.03 -10.94 -12.59
N ALA A 34 11.55 -10.68 -13.81
CA ALA A 34 11.13 -11.70 -14.77
C ALA A 34 12.29 -12.58 -15.28
N ALA A 35 13.54 -12.08 -15.26
CA ALA A 35 14.74 -12.82 -15.66
C ALA A 35 15.08 -13.99 -14.72
N ALA A 36 14.55 -13.99 -13.48
CA ALA A 36 14.61 -15.14 -12.58
C ALA A 36 13.66 -16.28 -13.00
N GLY A 37 12.74 -16.05 -13.94
CA GLY A 37 11.88 -17.08 -14.52
C GLY A 37 12.55 -17.86 -15.65
N SER A 38 12.03 -19.05 -15.93
CA SER A 38 12.39 -19.91 -17.05
C SER A 38 11.13 -20.47 -17.73
N PRO A 39 10.51 -19.72 -18.67
CA PRO A 39 9.34 -20.17 -19.41
C PRO A 39 9.56 -21.54 -20.08
N GLN A 40 10.75 -21.73 -20.67
CA GLN A 40 11.19 -22.97 -21.34
C GLN A 40 11.10 -24.19 -20.41
N LEU A 41 11.53 -24.06 -19.14
CA LEU A 41 11.45 -25.15 -18.17
C LEU A 41 10.00 -25.52 -17.86
N PHE A 42 9.12 -24.53 -17.73
CA PHE A 42 7.69 -24.79 -17.46
C PHE A 42 6.95 -25.32 -18.70
N ASP A 43 7.37 -24.94 -19.91
CA ASP A 43 6.84 -25.50 -21.15
C ASP A 43 7.28 -26.98 -21.30
N ARG A 44 8.53 -27.30 -20.95
CA ARG A 44 9.02 -28.69 -20.85
C ARG A 44 8.25 -29.49 -19.82
N ALA A 45 8.00 -28.93 -18.64
CA ALA A 45 7.20 -29.57 -17.59
C ALA A 45 5.78 -29.90 -18.08
N ALA A 46 5.13 -28.94 -18.77
CA ALA A 46 3.81 -29.14 -19.32
C ALA A 46 3.76 -30.11 -20.50
N ALA A 47 4.86 -30.27 -21.25
CA ALA A 47 4.99 -31.29 -22.28
C ALA A 47 5.12 -32.70 -21.67
N LEU A 48 5.92 -32.86 -20.61
CA LEU A 48 6.07 -34.12 -19.87
C LEU A 48 4.76 -34.55 -19.19
N ASP A 49 3.99 -33.61 -18.66
CA ASP A 49 2.67 -33.87 -18.10
C ASP A 49 1.68 -34.38 -19.17
N ALA A 50 1.65 -33.72 -20.34
CA ALA A 50 0.80 -34.13 -21.46
C ALA A 50 1.20 -35.52 -22.00
N GLU A 51 2.50 -35.81 -22.08
CA GLU A 51 2.99 -37.14 -22.47
C GLU A 51 2.60 -38.21 -21.45
N ALA A 52 2.73 -37.92 -20.16
CA ALA A 52 2.29 -38.83 -19.10
C ALA A 52 0.79 -39.11 -19.16
N ALA A 53 -0.03 -38.09 -19.44
CA ALA A 53 -1.48 -38.25 -19.61
C ALA A 53 -1.84 -39.10 -20.83
N ARG A 54 -1.17 -38.90 -21.97
CA ARG A 54 -1.33 -39.75 -23.17
C ARG A 54 -0.98 -41.20 -22.89
N GLN A 55 0.17 -41.44 -22.27
CA GLN A 55 0.61 -42.79 -21.90
C GLN A 55 -0.36 -43.46 -20.93
N ALA A 56 -0.89 -42.73 -19.95
CA ALA A 56 -1.89 -43.24 -19.01
C ALA A 56 -3.21 -43.62 -19.70
N GLY A 57 -3.65 -42.84 -20.68
CA GLY A 57 -4.80 -43.16 -21.52
C GLY A 57 -4.58 -44.45 -22.31
N TRP A 58 -3.45 -44.53 -23.02
CA TRP A 58 -3.07 -45.72 -23.80
C TRP A 58 -2.95 -46.98 -22.93
N ALA A 59 -2.36 -46.88 -21.73
CA ALA A 59 -2.27 -48.00 -20.81
C ALA A 59 -3.65 -48.54 -20.39
N ARG A 60 -4.62 -47.67 -20.12
CA ARG A 60 -5.99 -48.10 -19.75
C ARG A 60 -6.70 -48.79 -20.90
N GLU A 61 -6.57 -48.26 -22.12
CA GLU A 61 -7.11 -48.88 -23.33
C GLU A 61 -6.53 -50.29 -23.55
N LEU A 62 -5.20 -50.45 -23.41
CA LEU A 62 -4.57 -51.77 -23.49
C LEU A 62 -5.00 -52.71 -22.35
N ALA A 63 -5.31 -52.18 -21.17
CA ALA A 63 -5.83 -52.97 -20.06
C ALA A 63 -7.26 -53.51 -20.33
N GLU A 64 -8.10 -52.71 -20.97
CA GLU A 64 -9.44 -53.11 -21.40
C GLU A 64 -9.35 -54.21 -22.46
N ARG A 65 -8.52 -54.02 -23.49
CA ARG A 65 -8.28 -55.02 -24.55
C ARG A 65 -7.69 -56.31 -24.00
N LEU A 66 -6.71 -56.25 -23.09
CA LEU A 66 -6.23 -57.46 -22.40
C LEU A 66 -7.34 -58.19 -21.64
N GLY A 67 -8.26 -57.45 -21.03
CA GLY A 67 -9.39 -57.99 -20.28
C GLY A 67 -10.45 -58.65 -21.15
N CYS A 68 -10.65 -58.16 -22.38
CA CYS A 68 -11.64 -58.67 -23.32
C CYS A 68 -11.08 -59.78 -24.21
N ASP A 69 -9.85 -59.61 -24.71
CA ASP A 69 -9.33 -60.40 -25.82
C ASP A 69 -8.41 -61.55 -25.37
N VAL A 70 -7.73 -61.40 -24.23
CA VAL A 70 -6.64 -62.32 -23.82
C VAL A 70 -6.97 -63.07 -22.53
N VAL A 71 -7.46 -62.38 -21.50
CA VAL A 71 -7.82 -63.02 -20.22
C VAL A 71 -8.89 -64.12 -20.37
N PRO A 72 -9.95 -63.93 -21.19
CA PRO A 72 -10.99 -64.94 -21.40
C PRO A 72 -10.60 -66.07 -22.37
N ASP A 73 -9.48 -65.96 -23.10
CA ASP A 73 -9.08 -66.97 -24.09
C ASP A 73 -8.69 -68.30 -23.41
N ASP A 74 -9.32 -69.40 -23.80
CA ASP A 74 -9.11 -70.73 -23.24
C ASP A 74 -7.71 -71.28 -23.51
N ARG A 75 -7.03 -70.78 -24.54
CA ARG A 75 -5.66 -71.15 -24.89
C ARG A 75 -4.62 -70.48 -23.99
N LEU A 76 -5.02 -69.52 -23.13
CA LEU A 76 -4.14 -68.93 -22.12
C LEU A 76 -3.91 -69.94 -20.96
N PRO A 77 -2.68 -70.45 -20.75
CA PRO A 77 -2.43 -71.42 -19.70
C PRO A 77 -2.79 -70.88 -18.32
N ARG A 78 -3.32 -71.74 -17.44
CA ARG A 78 -3.68 -71.38 -16.06
C ARG A 78 -2.51 -70.78 -15.27
N ALA A 79 -1.29 -71.22 -15.56
CA ALA A 79 -0.05 -70.70 -14.98
C ALA A 79 0.28 -69.25 -15.42
N ASP A 80 -0.09 -68.85 -16.64
CA ASP A 80 0.19 -67.52 -17.20
C ASP A 80 -0.91 -66.49 -16.90
N ARG A 81 -2.16 -66.95 -16.73
CA ARG A 81 -3.34 -66.11 -16.53
C ARG A 81 -3.22 -65.16 -15.33
N GLY A 82 -2.59 -65.61 -14.24
CA GLY A 82 -2.35 -64.77 -13.05
C GLY A 82 -1.45 -63.57 -13.34
N SER A 83 -0.39 -63.78 -14.11
CA SER A 83 0.58 -62.74 -14.50
C SER A 83 0.00 -61.76 -15.52
N VAL A 84 -0.82 -62.23 -16.46
CA VAL A 84 -1.57 -61.37 -17.39
C VAL A 84 -2.60 -60.50 -16.66
N LEU A 85 -3.29 -61.06 -15.66
CA LEU A 85 -4.21 -60.30 -14.80
C LEU A 85 -3.47 -59.24 -13.96
N ALA A 86 -2.27 -59.53 -13.47
CA ALA A 86 -1.45 -58.56 -12.75
C ALA A 86 -0.99 -57.41 -13.68
N LEU A 87 -0.56 -57.74 -14.90
CA LEU A 87 -0.24 -56.74 -15.93
C LEU A 87 -1.45 -55.87 -16.26
N ARG A 88 -2.63 -56.47 -16.50
CA ARG A 88 -3.88 -55.75 -16.71
C ARG A 88 -4.19 -54.78 -15.56
N ARG A 89 -4.11 -55.24 -14.30
CA ARG A 89 -4.36 -54.37 -13.14
C ARG A 89 -3.39 -53.18 -13.09
N ARG A 90 -2.12 -53.40 -13.42
CA ARG A 90 -1.11 -52.34 -13.47
C ARG A 90 -1.42 -51.32 -14.58
N LEU A 91 -1.73 -51.79 -15.78
CA LEU A 91 -2.09 -50.95 -16.93
C LEU A 91 -3.37 -50.16 -16.67
N HIS A 92 -4.38 -50.78 -16.04
CA HIS A 92 -5.60 -50.12 -15.60
C HIS A 92 -5.31 -49.02 -14.56
N ALA A 93 -4.31 -49.22 -13.70
CA ALA A 93 -3.77 -48.21 -12.79
C ALA A 93 -2.82 -47.20 -13.47
N ALA A 94 -2.84 -47.10 -14.81
CA ALA A 94 -2.00 -46.24 -15.64
C ALA A 94 -0.48 -46.52 -15.56
N GLY A 95 -0.08 -47.71 -15.11
CA GLY A 95 1.31 -48.16 -15.18
C GLY A 95 1.68 -48.67 -16.57
N ALA A 96 2.94 -49.08 -16.74
CA ALA A 96 3.45 -49.69 -17.98
C ALA A 96 4.01 -51.09 -17.70
N PRO A 97 4.16 -51.94 -18.74
CA PRO A 97 4.86 -53.21 -18.61
C PRO A 97 6.32 -52.99 -18.20
N ALA A 98 6.86 -53.86 -17.35
CA ALA A 98 8.28 -53.77 -16.99
C ALA A 98 9.14 -54.36 -18.12
N ARG A 99 10.32 -53.76 -18.40
CA ARG A 99 11.26 -54.22 -19.44
C ARG A 99 11.68 -55.70 -19.32
N GLY A 100 11.53 -56.30 -18.13
CA GLY A 100 11.83 -57.70 -17.83
C GLY A 100 10.67 -58.69 -17.97
N GLU A 101 9.44 -58.23 -18.23
CA GLU A 101 8.22 -59.08 -18.29
C GLU A 101 8.08 -59.85 -19.62
N ARG A 102 9.19 -60.45 -20.09
CA ARG A 102 9.26 -61.18 -21.39
C ARG A 102 8.35 -62.41 -21.41
N THR A 103 8.18 -63.08 -20.27
CA THR A 103 7.32 -64.26 -20.17
C THR A 103 5.84 -63.92 -20.32
N VAL A 104 5.40 -62.82 -19.71
CA VAL A 104 4.01 -62.35 -19.75
C VAL A 104 3.66 -61.80 -21.14
N THR A 105 4.55 -60.98 -21.71
CA THR A 105 4.39 -60.47 -23.08
C THR A 105 4.48 -61.58 -24.12
N GLY A 106 5.29 -62.62 -23.89
CA GLY A 106 5.33 -63.82 -24.73
C GLY A 106 4.03 -64.64 -24.69
N ALA A 107 3.36 -64.73 -23.53
CA ALA A 107 2.04 -65.36 -23.43
C ALA A 107 0.96 -64.56 -24.18
N VAL A 108 0.99 -63.22 -24.09
CA VAL A 108 0.10 -62.34 -24.86
C VAL A 108 0.39 -62.43 -26.36
N ALA A 109 1.67 -62.48 -26.77
CA ALA A 109 2.06 -62.53 -28.18
C ALA A 109 1.59 -63.80 -28.89
N ARG A 110 1.48 -64.93 -28.17
CA ARG A 110 0.93 -66.19 -28.73
C ARG A 110 -0.55 -66.10 -29.08
N LEU A 111 -1.31 -65.24 -28.40
CA LEU A 111 -2.78 -65.15 -28.52
C LEU A 111 -3.20 -63.90 -29.32
N ALA A 112 -2.53 -62.77 -29.07
CA ALA A 112 -2.80 -61.47 -29.68
C ALA A 112 -1.48 -60.75 -30.03
N PRO A 113 -0.85 -61.08 -31.17
CA PRO A 113 0.45 -60.52 -31.57
C PRO A 113 0.47 -58.99 -31.69
N ALA A 114 -0.60 -58.41 -32.23
CA ALA A 114 -0.73 -56.95 -32.36
C ALA A 114 -0.76 -56.26 -30.99
N LEU A 115 -1.51 -56.81 -30.03
CA LEU A 115 -1.61 -56.28 -28.68
C LEU A 115 -0.27 -56.39 -27.93
N ALA A 116 0.48 -57.48 -28.14
CA ALA A 116 1.83 -57.63 -27.58
C ALA A 116 2.82 -56.59 -28.12
N ARG A 117 2.73 -56.24 -29.41
CA ARG A 117 3.54 -55.16 -30.01
C ARG A 117 3.21 -53.80 -29.37
N GLU A 118 1.92 -53.47 -29.24
CA GLU A 118 1.49 -52.23 -28.61
C GLU A 118 1.92 -52.13 -27.13
N LEU A 119 1.90 -53.25 -26.38
CA LEU A 119 2.46 -53.32 -25.03
C LEU A 119 3.98 -53.07 -25.01
N GLY A 120 4.70 -53.57 -26.01
CA GLY A 120 6.14 -53.30 -26.19
C GLY A 120 6.40 -51.81 -26.46
N GLU A 121 5.65 -51.20 -27.36
CA GLU A 121 5.75 -49.77 -27.68
C GLU A 121 5.40 -48.90 -26.46
N LEU A 122 4.39 -49.29 -25.66
CA LEU A 122 4.05 -48.63 -24.40
C LEU A 122 5.20 -48.73 -23.38
N ALA A 123 5.86 -49.88 -23.26
CA ALA A 123 7.00 -50.06 -22.36
C ALA A 123 8.20 -49.20 -22.78
N GLU A 124 8.44 -49.04 -24.08
CA GLU A 124 9.47 -48.13 -24.59
C GLU A 124 9.12 -46.66 -24.35
N ALA A 125 7.87 -46.27 -24.61
CA ALA A 125 7.37 -44.93 -24.32
C ALA A 125 7.51 -44.59 -22.83
N ALA A 126 7.16 -45.52 -21.95
CA ALA A 126 7.33 -45.37 -20.50
C ALA A 126 8.79 -45.21 -20.09
N ALA A 127 9.71 -45.93 -20.72
CA ALA A 127 11.13 -45.76 -20.46
C ALA A 127 11.66 -44.40 -20.95
N ARG A 128 11.22 -43.92 -22.12
CA ARG A 128 11.55 -42.57 -22.63
C ARG A 128 11.00 -41.49 -21.70
N LEU A 129 9.77 -41.63 -21.22
CA LEU A 129 9.17 -40.70 -20.26
C LEU A 129 9.94 -40.71 -18.92
N GLY A 130 10.37 -41.88 -18.45
CA GLY A 130 11.22 -42.03 -17.26
C GLY A 130 12.54 -41.27 -17.40
N ALA A 131 13.28 -41.50 -18.49
CA ALA A 131 14.51 -40.78 -18.78
C ALA A 131 14.30 -39.27 -18.91
N GLY A 132 13.22 -38.84 -19.56
CA GLY A 132 12.84 -37.43 -19.67
C GLY A 132 12.53 -36.78 -18.32
N ARG A 133 11.95 -37.52 -17.36
CA ARG A 133 11.72 -37.04 -15.98
C ARG A 133 13.01 -36.90 -15.18
N GLU A 134 13.97 -37.81 -15.36
CA GLU A 134 15.29 -37.72 -14.73
C GLU A 134 16.11 -36.54 -15.27
N GLU A 135 16.08 -36.34 -16.59
CA GLU A 135 16.66 -35.15 -17.23
C GLU A 135 16.01 -33.87 -16.71
N PHE A 136 14.68 -33.80 -16.68
CA PHE A 136 13.96 -32.66 -16.14
C PHE A 136 14.29 -32.37 -14.67
N ALA A 137 14.50 -33.40 -13.85
CA ALA A 137 14.94 -33.21 -12.47
C ALA A 137 16.32 -32.53 -12.38
N ARG A 138 17.24 -32.86 -13.31
CA ARG A 138 18.54 -32.18 -13.42
C ARG A 138 18.40 -30.74 -13.91
N GLU A 139 17.52 -30.50 -14.91
CA GLU A 139 17.22 -29.14 -15.39
C GLU A 139 16.64 -28.25 -14.29
N VAL A 140 15.71 -28.77 -13.47
CA VAL A 140 15.13 -28.05 -12.32
C VAL A 140 16.20 -27.71 -11.28
N ALA A 141 17.14 -28.62 -11.01
CA ALA A 141 18.25 -28.36 -10.10
C ALA A 141 19.18 -27.27 -10.63
N ALA A 142 19.57 -27.34 -11.91
CA ALA A 142 20.40 -26.34 -12.57
C ALA A 142 19.71 -24.96 -12.63
N GLU A 143 18.40 -24.94 -12.92
CA GLU A 143 17.61 -23.72 -12.93
C GLU A 143 17.52 -23.07 -11.54
N ARG A 144 17.41 -23.87 -10.47
CA ARG A 144 17.42 -23.33 -9.11
C ARG A 144 18.74 -22.62 -8.79
N GLU A 145 19.85 -23.24 -9.15
CA GLU A 145 21.18 -22.68 -8.97
C GLU A 145 21.36 -21.41 -9.81
N ARG A 146 20.94 -21.42 -11.07
CA ARG A 146 20.93 -20.24 -11.95
C ARG A 146 20.12 -19.09 -11.33
N ALA A 147 18.87 -19.35 -10.95
CA ALA A 147 17.98 -18.34 -10.39
C ALA A 147 18.54 -17.79 -9.05
N GLY A 148 19.08 -18.65 -8.21
CA GLY A 148 19.70 -18.26 -6.95
C GLY A 148 20.92 -17.35 -7.14
N ARG A 149 21.86 -17.74 -8.04
CA ARG A 149 23.02 -16.90 -8.38
C ARG A 149 22.61 -15.57 -8.99
N PHE A 150 21.65 -15.59 -9.91
CA PHE A 150 21.10 -14.38 -10.53
C PHE A 150 20.53 -13.43 -9.48
N LEU A 151 19.71 -13.93 -8.56
CA LEU A 151 19.09 -13.10 -7.51
C LEU A 151 20.12 -12.52 -6.55
N LEU A 152 21.12 -13.31 -6.18
CA LEU A 152 22.23 -12.81 -5.36
C LEU A 152 22.98 -11.69 -6.08
N HIS A 153 23.34 -11.89 -7.35
CA HIS A 153 24.03 -10.90 -8.17
C HIS A 153 23.19 -9.63 -8.38
N ALA A 154 21.90 -9.76 -8.70
CA ALA A 154 21.01 -8.62 -8.89
C ALA A 154 20.91 -7.77 -7.61
N CYS A 155 20.83 -8.40 -6.43
CA CYS A 155 20.79 -7.68 -5.17
C CYS A 155 22.15 -7.10 -4.73
N THR A 156 23.28 -7.66 -5.16
CA THR A 156 24.61 -7.11 -4.82
C THR A 156 25.09 -6.05 -5.81
N ALA A 157 24.70 -6.14 -7.08
CA ALA A 157 25.09 -5.20 -8.13
C ALA A 157 24.21 -3.93 -8.16
N ASP A 158 22.94 -4.05 -7.78
CA ASP A 158 22.00 -2.93 -7.80
C ASP A 158 21.75 -2.41 -6.37
N PRO A 159 22.06 -1.12 -6.08
CA PRO A 159 21.87 -0.55 -4.75
C PRO A 159 20.41 -0.48 -4.32
N VAL A 160 19.44 -0.54 -5.24
CA VAL A 160 18.01 -0.47 -4.89
C VAL A 160 17.53 -1.73 -4.16
N PRO A 161 17.55 -2.94 -4.76
CA PRO A 161 17.18 -4.16 -4.07
C PRO A 161 18.20 -4.51 -2.98
N GLY A 162 19.50 -4.21 -3.18
CA GLY A 162 20.54 -4.42 -2.18
C GLY A 162 20.30 -3.64 -0.89
N GLY A 163 20.15 -2.32 -0.99
CA GLY A 163 19.89 -1.45 0.16
C GLY A 163 18.57 -1.80 0.88
N PHE A 164 17.54 -2.24 0.14
CA PHE A 164 16.30 -2.71 0.76
C PHE A 164 16.48 -4.03 1.53
N VAL A 165 17.23 -4.98 0.98
CA VAL A 165 17.55 -6.24 1.67
C VAL A 165 18.38 -5.97 2.91
N ASP A 166 19.41 -5.11 2.82
CA ASP A 166 20.26 -4.78 3.96
C ASP A 166 19.48 -4.09 5.08
N GLN A 167 18.53 -3.21 4.74
CA GLN A 167 17.64 -2.57 5.72
C GLN A 167 16.69 -3.55 6.40
N THR A 168 16.22 -4.59 5.70
CA THR A 168 15.16 -5.48 6.20
C THR A 168 15.65 -6.84 6.68
N SER A 169 16.86 -7.23 6.31
CA SER A 169 17.54 -8.46 6.72
C SER A 169 19.07 -8.24 6.64
N PRO A 170 19.66 -7.50 7.59
CA PRO A 170 21.10 -7.22 7.62
C PRO A 170 21.95 -8.49 7.47
N HIS A 171 23.08 -8.39 6.77
CA HIS A 171 24.05 -9.46 6.51
C HIS A 171 23.56 -10.64 5.66
N LEU A 172 22.32 -10.62 5.15
CA LEU A 172 21.79 -11.73 4.35
C LEU A 172 22.59 -11.93 3.06
N LEU A 173 22.89 -10.84 2.34
CA LEU A 173 23.64 -10.91 1.09
C LEU A 173 25.07 -11.41 1.32
N GLU A 174 25.73 -10.95 2.40
CA GLU A 174 27.07 -11.36 2.78
C GLU A 174 27.13 -12.85 3.18
N ASP A 175 26.19 -13.33 4.00
CA ASP A 175 26.10 -14.74 4.38
C ASP A 175 25.85 -15.63 3.16
N MET A 176 24.93 -15.20 2.28
CA MET A 176 24.60 -15.96 1.08
C MET A 176 25.77 -16.01 0.08
N ALA A 177 26.50 -14.91 -0.11
CA ALA A 177 27.69 -14.87 -0.94
C ALA A 177 28.81 -15.78 -0.40
N ARG A 178 29.06 -15.73 0.92
CA ARG A 178 30.04 -16.62 1.58
C ARG A 178 29.68 -18.10 1.40
N ARG A 179 28.41 -18.47 1.58
CA ARG A 179 27.94 -19.85 1.42
C ARG A 179 28.06 -20.33 -0.03
N ALA A 180 27.71 -19.47 -0.99
CA ALA A 180 27.86 -19.77 -2.40
C ALA A 180 29.33 -20.00 -2.78
N ALA A 181 30.25 -19.17 -2.26
CA ALA A 181 31.69 -19.33 -2.45
C ALA A 181 32.23 -20.61 -1.80
N ALA A 182 31.63 -21.06 -0.69
CA ALA A 182 31.98 -22.32 -0.03
C ALA A 182 31.36 -23.57 -0.70
N GLY A 183 30.66 -23.41 -1.84
CA GLY A 183 30.04 -24.53 -2.56
C GLY A 183 28.80 -25.11 -1.89
N GLU A 184 28.13 -24.38 -0.98
CA GLU A 184 26.90 -24.87 -0.35
C GLU A 184 25.80 -25.12 -1.42
N PRO A 185 25.16 -26.31 -1.44
CA PRO A 185 24.14 -26.61 -2.45
C PRO A 185 22.96 -25.63 -2.41
N TRP A 186 22.62 -25.06 -3.56
CA TRP A 186 21.46 -24.17 -3.75
C TRP A 186 20.12 -24.86 -3.43
N GLY A 187 20.10 -26.19 -3.56
CA GLY A 187 19.00 -27.03 -3.13
C GLY A 187 18.84 -27.16 -1.61
N GLY A 188 19.79 -26.72 -0.79
CA GLY A 188 19.72 -26.83 0.68
C GLY A 188 18.67 -25.92 1.33
N LYS A 189 18.17 -26.30 2.52
CA LYS A 189 17.09 -25.56 3.24
C LYS A 189 17.40 -24.07 3.42
N ARG A 190 18.66 -23.72 3.75
CA ARG A 190 19.09 -22.34 3.99
C ARG A 190 19.13 -21.53 2.68
N MET A 191 19.85 -22.02 1.67
CA MET A 191 19.94 -21.39 0.35
C MET A 191 18.56 -21.21 -0.30
N ARG A 192 17.67 -22.20 -0.18
CA ARG A 192 16.27 -22.09 -0.64
C ARG A 192 15.50 -20.97 0.06
N LYS A 193 15.61 -20.87 1.40
CA LYS A 193 14.94 -19.81 2.19
C LYS A 193 15.44 -18.43 1.80
N SER A 194 16.76 -18.25 1.64
CA SER A 194 17.37 -16.98 1.24
C SER A 194 16.99 -16.60 -0.19
N THR A 195 17.03 -17.55 -1.12
CA THR A 195 16.59 -17.35 -2.53
C THR A 195 15.12 -16.90 -2.60
N GLY A 196 14.22 -17.58 -1.88
CA GLY A 196 12.81 -17.18 -1.81
C GLY A 196 12.57 -15.83 -1.10
N TYR A 197 13.50 -15.40 -0.24
CA TYR A 197 13.47 -14.05 0.32
C TYR A 197 13.91 -13.00 -0.71
N LEU A 198 15.07 -13.18 -1.36
CA LEU A 198 15.58 -12.26 -2.38
C LEU A 198 14.60 -12.11 -3.54
N TRP A 199 14.01 -13.20 -4.01
CA TRP A 199 12.99 -13.15 -5.08
C TRP A 199 11.77 -12.30 -4.69
N ARG A 200 11.28 -12.40 -3.45
CA ARG A 200 10.16 -11.58 -2.97
C ARG A 200 10.55 -10.12 -2.75
N ALA A 201 11.79 -9.85 -2.34
CA ALA A 201 12.33 -8.50 -2.22
C ALA A 201 12.41 -7.84 -3.61
N LEU A 202 12.92 -8.57 -4.60
CA LEU A 202 12.99 -8.12 -5.99
C LEU A 202 11.60 -7.95 -6.62
N ALA A 203 10.69 -8.90 -6.40
CA ALA A 203 9.30 -8.79 -6.85
C ALA A 203 8.61 -7.54 -6.27
N ARG A 204 8.89 -7.19 -5.01
CA ARG A 204 8.43 -5.93 -4.42
C ARG A 204 9.04 -4.73 -5.14
N ALA A 205 10.35 -4.74 -5.36
CA ALA A 205 11.06 -3.65 -6.02
C ALA A 205 10.67 -3.44 -7.49
N ALA A 206 10.16 -4.48 -8.14
CA ALA A 206 9.82 -4.48 -9.56
C ALA A 206 8.33 -4.25 -9.85
N ALA A 207 7.43 -4.77 -9.00
CA ALA A 207 6.00 -4.80 -9.27
C ALA A 207 5.15 -3.93 -8.32
N LYS A 208 5.72 -3.44 -7.20
CA LYS A 208 4.97 -2.60 -6.25
C LYS A 208 5.47 -1.16 -6.29
N THR A 209 4.55 -0.24 -6.48
CA THR A 209 4.82 1.21 -6.54
C THR A 209 4.63 1.92 -5.20
N THR A 210 4.15 1.24 -4.15
CA THR A 210 3.95 1.87 -2.84
C THR A 210 5.28 2.38 -2.28
N PRO A 211 5.41 3.69 -1.97
CA PRO A 211 6.68 4.29 -1.52
C PRO A 211 7.27 3.58 -0.30
N ARG A 212 8.55 3.19 -0.39
CA ARG A 212 9.29 2.56 0.72
C ARG A 212 10.78 2.52 0.39
N GLY A 213 11.57 3.45 0.94
CA GLY A 213 13.00 3.52 0.66
C GLY A 213 13.25 3.50 -0.85
N TRP A 214 14.28 2.77 -1.26
CA TRP A 214 14.68 2.67 -2.65
C TRP A 214 13.70 1.93 -3.57
N VAL A 215 12.90 1.01 -3.03
CA VAL A 215 12.10 0.06 -3.82
C VAL A 215 10.74 0.60 -4.27
N GLY A 216 10.36 1.79 -3.82
CA GLY A 216 9.21 2.53 -4.33
C GLY A 216 9.53 4.02 -4.28
N GLN A 217 9.58 4.66 -5.45
CA GLN A 217 10.09 6.02 -5.64
C GLN A 217 8.99 6.96 -6.13
N LEU A 218 9.23 8.27 -6.04
CA LEU A 218 8.25 9.31 -6.34
C LEU A 218 8.76 10.31 -7.37
N ALA A 219 7.87 10.81 -8.23
CA ALA A 219 8.11 11.95 -9.10
C ALA A 219 6.86 12.83 -9.14
N ALA A 220 7.01 14.13 -9.31
CA ALA A 220 5.89 15.04 -9.58
C ALA A 220 5.90 15.47 -11.05
N VAL A 221 4.71 15.53 -11.66
CA VAL A 221 4.54 15.95 -13.06
C VAL A 221 3.33 16.89 -13.16
N PRO A 222 3.38 17.95 -13.98
CA PRO A 222 2.23 18.81 -14.20
C PRO A 222 1.09 18.06 -14.91
N VAL A 223 -0.13 18.52 -14.68
CA VAL A 223 -1.32 18.18 -15.50
C VAL A 223 -1.52 19.29 -16.51
N ASP A 224 -1.39 18.96 -17.79
CA ASP A 224 -1.49 19.94 -18.87
C ASP A 224 -2.95 20.20 -19.24
N LEU A 225 -3.55 21.19 -18.59
CA LEU A 225 -4.93 21.60 -18.82
C LEU A 225 -5.09 22.57 -20.00
N ASN A 226 -3.99 22.98 -20.65
CA ASN A 226 -4.03 24.01 -21.69
C ASN A 226 -3.54 23.45 -23.04
N PRO A 227 -4.46 22.98 -23.92
CA PRO A 227 -4.09 22.29 -25.16
C PRO A 227 -3.33 23.18 -26.18
N ALA A 228 -3.26 24.50 -25.96
CA ALA A 228 -2.63 25.46 -26.87
C ALA A 228 -1.13 25.72 -26.61
N ALA A 229 -0.55 25.20 -25.54
CA ALA A 229 0.82 25.50 -25.12
C ALA A 229 1.68 24.24 -25.03
N VAL A 230 1.86 23.53 -26.14
CA VAL A 230 2.94 22.53 -26.25
C VAL A 230 4.16 23.24 -26.85
N PRO A 231 5.19 23.64 -26.07
CA PRO A 231 6.48 23.88 -26.68
C PRO A 231 7.00 22.53 -27.15
N ALA A 232 7.08 22.37 -28.48
CA ALA A 232 7.74 21.22 -29.07
C ALA A 232 9.14 21.09 -28.45
N PRO A 233 9.59 19.88 -28.06
CA PRO A 233 10.98 19.70 -27.68
C PRO A 233 11.85 20.17 -28.86
N PRO A 234 13.01 20.81 -28.62
CA PRO A 234 13.88 21.29 -29.69
C PRO A 234 14.24 20.10 -30.60
N GLY A 235 13.71 20.13 -31.83
CA GLY A 235 13.90 19.08 -32.85
C GLY A 235 12.66 18.21 -33.18
N ALA A 236 11.50 18.39 -32.54
CA ALA A 236 10.29 17.66 -32.95
C ALA A 236 9.63 18.27 -34.18
N VAL A 237 9.50 17.44 -35.23
CA VAL A 237 8.72 17.77 -36.44
C VAL A 237 7.24 17.89 -36.03
N PRO A 238 6.54 18.99 -36.37
CA PRO A 238 5.12 19.11 -36.09
C PRO A 238 4.34 18.00 -36.80
N ALA A 239 3.54 17.24 -36.05
CA ALA A 239 2.70 16.20 -36.61
C ALA A 239 1.69 16.84 -37.59
N GLN A 240 1.78 16.48 -38.87
CA GLN A 240 0.80 16.90 -39.86
C GLN A 240 -0.58 16.30 -39.51
N PRO A 241 -1.67 17.09 -39.60
CA PRO A 241 -3.02 16.54 -39.49
C PRO A 241 -3.25 15.52 -40.61
N THR A 242 -3.70 14.32 -40.27
CA THR A 242 -4.13 13.35 -41.28
C THR A 242 -5.37 13.89 -42.00
N ALA A 243 -5.44 13.69 -43.32
CA ALA A 243 -6.50 14.21 -44.18
C ALA A 243 -7.93 13.73 -43.82
N ASP A 244 -8.07 12.79 -42.88
CA ASP A 244 -9.33 12.16 -42.47
C ASP A 244 -9.92 12.70 -41.16
N GLY A 245 -9.38 13.77 -40.57
CA GLY A 245 -9.93 14.40 -39.37
C GLY A 245 -9.89 13.54 -38.09
N ARG A 246 -9.19 12.40 -38.10
CA ARG A 246 -9.00 11.54 -36.92
C ARG A 246 -7.82 12.03 -36.09
N GLN A 247 -8.10 12.44 -34.85
CA GLN A 247 -7.09 12.86 -33.87
C GLN A 247 -6.09 11.73 -33.58
N HIS A 248 -4.81 12.08 -33.43
CA HIS A 248 -3.70 11.16 -33.19
C HIS A 248 -3.90 10.31 -31.91
N PRO A 249 -3.56 9.00 -31.91
CA PRO A 249 -3.76 8.07 -30.77
C PRO A 249 -2.90 8.39 -29.52
N CYS A 250 -1.98 9.35 -29.59
CA CYS A 250 -1.19 9.83 -28.45
C CYS A 250 -1.97 10.75 -27.49
N VAL A 251 -3.11 11.33 -27.92
CA VAL A 251 -3.90 12.28 -27.12
C VAL A 251 -4.79 11.58 -26.06
N GLN A 252 -4.86 10.25 -26.06
CA GLN A 252 -5.79 9.47 -25.22
C GLN A 252 -5.10 8.57 -24.18
N ARG A 253 -3.96 8.96 -23.60
CA ARG A 253 -3.24 8.17 -22.59
C ARG A 253 -2.89 9.00 -21.35
N LEU A 254 -2.73 8.35 -20.20
CA LEU A 254 -2.28 9.02 -18.96
C LEU A 254 -0.78 9.34 -18.93
N LEU A 255 0.03 8.55 -19.64
CA LEU A 255 1.43 8.83 -19.88
C LEU A 255 1.64 8.97 -21.39
N PRO A 256 2.35 10.01 -21.85
CA PRO A 256 2.47 10.30 -23.28
C PRO A 256 3.34 9.28 -24.02
N CYS A 257 3.35 9.40 -25.34
CA CYS A 257 4.23 8.68 -26.26
C CYS A 257 5.14 9.70 -26.97
N PRO A 258 6.47 9.48 -27.08
CA PRO A 258 7.23 8.31 -26.61
C PRO A 258 7.23 8.14 -25.09
N ALA A 259 7.54 6.91 -24.64
CA ALA A 259 7.50 6.52 -23.23
C ALA A 259 8.39 7.44 -22.37
N PRO A 260 7.86 8.08 -21.32
CA PRO A 260 8.64 8.98 -20.49
C PRO A 260 9.74 8.24 -19.72
N ARG A 261 10.81 8.96 -19.38
CA ARG A 261 12.01 8.41 -18.73
C ARG A 261 12.27 9.06 -17.38
N LEU A 262 12.51 8.23 -16.38
CA LEU A 262 13.05 8.65 -15.08
C LEU A 262 14.55 8.91 -15.22
N THR A 263 15.01 10.07 -14.74
CA THR A 263 16.40 10.50 -14.82
C THR A 263 17.00 10.59 -13.42
N ASP A 264 17.23 11.79 -12.93
CA ASP A 264 17.93 12.10 -11.68
C ASP A 264 17.24 11.50 -10.48
N THR A 265 18.00 11.35 -9.40
CA THR A 265 17.57 10.74 -8.16
C THR A 265 17.86 11.68 -7.00
N ALA A 266 16.90 11.83 -6.10
CA ALA A 266 17.09 12.52 -4.84
C ALA A 266 16.59 11.63 -3.69
N THR A 267 17.11 11.87 -2.49
CA THR A 267 16.71 11.13 -1.29
C THR A 267 16.53 12.04 -0.10
N LEU A 268 15.48 11.78 0.67
CA LEU A 268 15.25 12.39 1.96
C LEU A 268 15.46 11.32 3.04
N ARG A 269 16.40 11.56 3.95
CA ARG A 269 16.54 10.77 5.18
C ARG A 269 15.94 11.57 6.32
N THR A 270 15.02 10.95 7.06
CA THR A 270 14.40 11.55 8.24
C THR A 270 14.55 10.59 9.41
N GLU A 271 14.85 11.09 10.60
CA GLU A 271 14.86 10.31 11.83
C GLU A 271 13.51 9.57 12.01
N ASN A 272 13.57 8.34 12.51
CA ASN A 272 12.39 7.53 12.72
C ASN A 272 11.55 8.12 13.86
N VAL A 273 10.35 8.61 13.52
CA VAL A 273 9.45 9.28 14.46
C VAL A 273 9.11 8.42 15.68
N HIS A 274 8.93 7.11 15.51
CA HIS A 274 8.63 6.21 16.63
C HIS A 274 9.84 6.03 17.56
N ALA A 275 11.04 5.92 16.99
CA ALA A 275 12.28 5.83 17.76
C ALA A 275 12.56 7.12 18.52
N LEU A 276 12.41 8.28 17.86
CA LEU A 276 12.53 9.59 18.49
C LEU A 276 11.51 9.76 19.61
N TRP A 277 10.23 9.51 19.33
CA TRP A 277 9.16 9.56 20.33
C TRP A 277 9.43 8.64 21.53
N SER A 278 10.07 7.50 21.33
CA SER A 278 10.47 6.59 22.42
C SER A 278 11.68 7.12 23.19
N ALA A 279 12.68 7.68 22.51
CA ALA A 279 13.85 8.28 23.13
C ALA A 279 13.50 9.51 23.97
N LEU A 280 12.61 10.40 23.47
CA LEU A 280 12.17 11.61 24.17
C LEU A 280 11.48 11.29 25.51
N ARG A 281 10.81 10.15 25.61
CA ARG A 281 10.16 9.68 26.85
C ARG A 281 11.15 9.14 27.89
N ALA A 282 12.33 8.70 27.44
CA ALA A 282 13.39 8.22 28.31
C ALA A 282 14.39 9.31 28.70
N LEU A 283 14.20 10.55 28.22
CA LEU A 283 15.07 11.66 28.56
C LEU A 283 14.93 12.03 30.04
N ASP A 284 16.08 12.26 30.66
CA ASP A 284 16.16 12.88 31.98
C ASP A 284 15.69 14.34 31.93
N PRO A 285 15.29 14.90 33.08
CA PRO A 285 14.80 16.27 33.16
C PRO A 285 15.76 17.30 32.57
N PRO A 286 15.24 18.37 31.95
CA PRO A 286 16.07 19.45 31.46
C PRO A 286 16.90 20.08 32.59
N GLY A 287 18.22 20.13 32.40
CA GLY A 287 19.13 20.91 33.25
C GLY A 287 19.00 22.42 33.01
N GLU A 288 19.83 23.21 33.70
CA GLU A 288 19.93 24.65 33.49
C GLU A 288 20.26 24.96 32.02
N GLY A 289 19.38 25.69 31.33
CA GLY A 289 19.58 26.12 29.94
C GLY A 289 18.95 25.22 28.86
N SER A 290 18.14 24.22 29.21
CA SER A 290 17.42 23.44 28.18
C SER A 290 16.44 24.31 27.39
N ARG A 291 16.64 24.36 26.08
CA ARG A 291 15.75 25.03 25.11
C ARG A 291 14.64 24.12 24.59
N LEU A 292 14.60 22.85 25.03
CA LEU A 292 13.63 21.90 24.52
C LEU A 292 12.23 22.26 25.04
N PRO A 293 11.23 22.40 24.15
CA PRO A 293 9.87 22.69 24.57
C PRO A 293 9.26 21.51 25.35
N LEU A 294 8.45 21.84 26.34
CA LEU A 294 7.66 20.91 27.14
C LEU A 294 6.18 21.09 26.82
N SER A 295 5.43 20.00 26.75
CA SER A 295 3.96 20.03 26.67
C SER A 295 3.32 19.15 27.75
N LEU A 296 2.06 19.42 28.05
CA LEU A 296 1.25 18.60 28.93
C LEU A 296 0.80 17.32 28.20
N THR A 297 0.75 16.20 28.92
CA THR A 297 0.25 14.93 28.37
C THR A 297 -1.15 15.08 27.79
N PRO A 298 -1.48 14.48 26.63
CA PRO A 298 -2.70 14.81 25.91
C PRO A 298 -3.99 14.38 26.60
N LEU A 299 -3.97 13.27 27.35
CA LEU A 299 -5.11 12.80 28.12
C LEU A 299 -5.03 13.27 29.55
N HIS A 300 -5.44 14.51 29.78
CA HIS A 300 -5.62 15.07 31.10
C HIS A 300 -7.02 15.67 31.25
N HIS A 301 -7.49 15.77 32.50
CA HIS A 301 -8.61 16.64 32.86
C HIS A 301 -8.51 17.07 34.31
N LEU A 302 -8.94 18.30 34.57
CA LEU A 302 -9.02 18.88 35.92
C LEU A 302 -10.37 18.58 36.57
N THR A 303 -10.35 18.31 37.87
CA THR A 303 -11.54 18.12 38.72
C THR A 303 -11.47 19.01 39.96
N GLY A 304 -12.62 19.43 40.51
CA GLY A 304 -12.70 20.26 41.72
C GLY A 304 -12.11 21.67 41.56
N VAL A 305 -11.62 22.26 42.66
CA VAL A 305 -10.94 23.58 42.71
C VAL A 305 -9.51 23.42 43.25
N PRO A 306 -8.59 24.40 43.07
CA PRO A 306 -7.26 24.32 43.65
C PRO A 306 -7.31 24.04 45.16
N GLY A 307 -6.47 23.14 45.67
CA GLY A 307 -6.42 22.77 47.09
C GLY A 307 -7.28 21.57 47.50
N SER A 308 -8.44 21.35 46.86
CA SER A 308 -9.36 20.21 47.10
C SER A 308 -9.59 19.31 45.88
N GLY A 309 -9.21 19.76 44.69
CA GLY A 309 -9.37 19.07 43.41
C GLY A 309 -8.15 18.25 42.97
N THR A 310 -8.31 17.54 41.85
CA THR A 310 -7.26 16.68 41.27
C THR A 310 -7.06 16.90 39.78
N LEU A 311 -5.81 16.80 39.32
CA LEU A 311 -5.44 16.62 37.92
C LEU A 311 -5.35 15.11 37.67
N ARG A 312 -6.16 14.61 36.75
CA ARG A 312 -6.13 13.20 36.33
C ARG A 312 -5.49 13.09 34.97
N CYS A 313 -4.50 12.23 34.83
CA CYS A 313 -3.78 11.98 33.59
C CYS A 313 -3.79 10.49 33.23
N CYS A 314 -3.95 10.17 31.94
CA CYS A 314 -3.63 8.86 31.39
C CYS A 314 -2.31 8.97 30.61
N VAL A 315 -1.25 8.36 31.12
CA VAL A 315 0.10 8.44 30.56
C VAL A 315 0.53 7.10 29.97
N VAL A 316 1.30 7.10 28.89
CA VAL A 316 1.87 5.86 28.33
C VAL A 316 3.02 5.38 29.22
N ASP A 317 3.01 4.10 29.57
CA ASP A 317 4.04 3.45 30.40
C ASP A 317 5.40 3.44 29.65
N PRO A 318 6.50 3.90 30.28
CA PRO A 318 7.83 3.92 29.67
C PRO A 318 8.49 2.52 29.52
N GLY A 319 7.84 1.42 29.93
CA GLY A 319 8.36 0.07 29.73
C GLY A 319 8.56 -0.32 28.24
N PRO A 320 9.39 -1.35 27.96
CA PRO A 320 9.85 -1.72 26.61
C PRO A 320 8.73 -2.12 25.62
N GLU A 321 7.50 -2.35 26.10
CA GLU A 321 6.36 -2.72 25.27
C GLU A 321 5.45 -1.53 24.90
N GLY A 322 5.63 -0.33 25.47
CA GLY A 322 5.02 0.94 25.03
C GLY A 322 3.50 0.98 24.83
N SER A 323 2.77 -0.02 25.33
CA SER A 323 1.38 -0.32 24.98
C SER A 323 0.41 -0.24 26.17
N ARG A 324 0.93 0.05 27.37
CA ARG A 324 0.14 0.16 28.60
C ARG A 324 -0.06 1.62 28.97
N LEU A 325 -1.27 1.95 29.41
CA LEU A 325 -1.61 3.25 29.97
C LEU A 325 -1.64 3.16 31.49
N ARG A 326 -1.01 4.14 32.14
CA ARG A 326 -1.06 4.34 33.59
C ARG A 326 -1.94 5.54 33.89
N ARG A 327 -2.88 5.38 34.84
CA ARG A 327 -3.63 6.52 35.38
C ARG A 327 -2.86 7.14 36.54
N LEU A 328 -2.80 8.46 36.54
CA LEU A 328 -2.19 9.26 37.59
C LEU A 328 -3.20 10.28 38.10
N THR A 329 -3.24 10.45 39.41
CA THR A 329 -4.05 11.46 40.08
C THR A 329 -3.12 12.32 40.91
N LEU A 330 -3.03 13.61 40.58
CA LEU A 330 -2.22 14.59 41.30
C LEU A 330 -3.12 15.59 42.01
N ARG A 331 -2.76 15.97 43.23
CA ARG A 331 -3.44 17.06 43.94
C ARG A 331 -3.20 18.37 43.19
N ARG A 332 -4.25 19.17 42.99
CA ARG A 332 -4.13 20.50 42.39
C ARG A 332 -3.47 21.48 43.35
N THR A 333 -2.41 22.12 42.89
CA THR A 333 -1.71 23.22 43.55
C THR A 333 -1.72 24.46 42.66
N ALA A 334 -1.54 25.66 43.22
CA ALA A 334 -1.50 26.89 42.41
C ALA A 334 -0.39 26.86 41.33
N VAL A 335 0.76 26.27 41.66
CA VAL A 335 1.87 26.08 40.70
C VAL A 335 1.49 25.13 39.58
N LEU A 336 0.88 23.98 39.90
CA LEU A 336 0.44 23.00 38.90
C LEU A 336 -0.62 23.59 37.97
N ASP A 337 -1.62 24.28 38.52
CA ASP A 337 -2.67 24.94 37.73
C ASP A 337 -2.09 26.04 36.82
N THR A 338 -1.07 26.77 37.29
CA THR A 338 -0.36 27.75 36.46
C THR A 338 0.38 27.07 35.31
N ILE A 339 1.08 25.96 35.56
CA ILE A 339 1.78 25.19 34.52
C ILE A 339 0.77 24.66 33.48
N VAL A 340 -0.35 24.08 33.93
CA VAL A 340 -1.42 23.58 33.04
C VAL A 340 -1.97 24.72 32.19
N ALA A 341 -2.28 25.88 32.80
CA ALA A 341 -2.79 27.03 32.07
C ALA A 341 -1.78 27.60 31.06
N VAL A 342 -0.49 27.63 31.40
CA VAL A 342 0.59 28.12 30.51
C VAL A 342 0.81 27.19 29.32
N LEU A 343 0.66 25.88 29.51
CA LEU A 343 0.83 24.86 28.47
C LEU A 343 -0.45 24.52 27.70
N ALA A 344 -1.59 25.14 28.03
CA ALA A 344 -2.88 24.81 27.45
C ALA A 344 -2.95 25.02 25.93
N ASP A 345 -2.26 26.05 25.41
CA ASP A 345 -2.26 26.40 23.99
C ASP A 345 -1.10 25.77 23.21
N GLY A 346 -0.20 25.02 23.86
CA GLY A 346 0.89 24.31 23.18
C GLY A 346 2.21 24.22 23.95
N PRO A 347 3.25 23.64 23.32
CA PRO A 347 4.55 23.43 23.94
C PRO A 347 5.32 24.74 24.18
N LEU A 348 6.02 24.84 25.31
CA LEU A 348 6.83 26.01 25.69
C LEU A 348 8.19 25.60 26.27
N GLY A 349 9.20 26.44 26.05
CA GLY A 349 10.52 26.27 26.67
C GLY A 349 10.45 26.38 28.20
N ALA A 350 11.34 25.67 28.90
CA ALA A 350 11.39 25.67 30.37
C ALA A 350 11.58 27.08 30.94
N ASP A 351 12.38 27.93 30.28
CA ASP A 351 12.61 29.33 30.61
C ASP A 351 11.32 30.17 30.58
N ARG A 352 10.47 29.96 29.56
CA ARG A 352 9.17 30.63 29.43
C ARG A 352 8.18 30.17 30.49
N ILE A 353 8.21 28.89 30.85
CA ILE A 353 7.40 28.33 31.94
C ILE A 353 7.84 28.94 33.28
N GLU A 354 9.14 28.97 33.55
CA GLU A 354 9.71 29.60 34.75
C GLU A 354 9.27 31.06 34.88
N ALA A 355 9.41 31.84 33.81
CA ALA A 355 9.00 33.24 33.78
C ALA A 355 7.48 33.41 34.00
N ALA A 356 6.66 32.55 33.37
CA ALA A 356 5.20 32.63 33.49
C ALA A 356 4.70 32.23 34.89
N VAL A 357 5.33 31.24 35.53
CA VAL A 357 5.01 30.84 36.90
C VAL A 357 5.43 31.93 37.89
N ALA A 358 6.62 32.52 37.72
CA ALA A 358 7.08 33.63 38.53
C ALA A 358 6.15 34.85 38.45
N ALA A 359 5.64 35.17 37.25
CA ALA A 359 4.75 36.31 37.03
C ALA A 359 3.33 36.11 37.59
N ARG A 360 2.87 34.86 37.77
CA ARG A 360 1.48 34.53 38.15
C ARG A 360 1.32 34.03 39.59
N SER A 361 2.42 33.69 40.27
CA SER A 361 2.39 33.15 41.64
C SER A 361 2.77 34.20 42.68
N VAL A 362 1.90 34.41 43.67
CA VAL A 362 2.16 35.30 44.83
C VAL A 362 3.27 34.76 45.73
N GLN A 363 3.47 33.43 45.74
CA GLN A 363 4.58 32.74 46.37
C GLN A 363 5.27 31.87 45.32
N ALA A 364 6.05 32.50 44.45
CA ALA A 364 6.78 31.77 43.42
C ALA A 364 7.83 30.84 44.06
N PRO A 365 7.84 29.53 43.72
CA PRO A 365 8.90 28.64 44.17
C PRO A 365 10.25 29.13 43.67
N SER A 366 11.34 28.80 44.38
CA SER A 366 12.69 29.08 43.86
C SER A 366 12.88 28.40 42.50
N PRO A 367 13.69 28.96 41.58
CA PRO A 367 13.92 28.35 40.27
C PRO A 367 14.37 26.89 40.34
N ALA A 368 15.21 26.56 41.33
CA ALA A 368 15.64 25.18 41.60
C ALA A 368 14.47 24.26 42.00
N ALA A 369 13.56 24.72 42.86
CA ALA A 369 12.38 23.96 43.26
C ALA A 369 11.40 23.76 42.09
N LEU A 370 11.19 24.79 41.26
CA LEU A 370 10.35 24.68 40.06
C LEU A 370 10.92 23.68 39.06
N ARG A 371 12.24 23.73 38.79
CA ARG A 371 12.90 22.74 37.93
C ARG A 371 12.80 21.33 38.49
N GLY A 372 13.01 21.15 39.80
CA GLY A 372 12.79 19.87 40.48
C GLY A 372 11.35 19.35 40.35
N PHE A 373 10.37 20.26 40.36
CA PHE A 373 8.97 19.93 40.14
C PHE A 373 8.67 19.56 38.68
N LEU A 374 9.14 20.33 37.69
CA LEU A 374 9.02 20.01 36.26
C LEU A 374 9.68 18.65 35.94
N ALA A 375 10.85 18.40 36.52
CA ALA A 375 11.55 17.13 36.46
C ALA A 375 10.73 15.96 37.00
N HIS A 376 10.04 16.18 38.12
CA HIS A 376 9.15 15.18 38.69
C HIS A 376 7.95 14.90 37.76
N LEU A 377 7.31 15.94 37.20
CA LEU A 377 6.20 15.78 36.27
C LEU A 377 6.61 15.07 34.97
N LEU A 378 7.82 15.32 34.47
CA LEU A 378 8.41 14.60 33.33
C LEU A 378 8.59 13.11 33.64
N ARG A 379 9.19 12.77 34.79
CA ARG A 379 9.34 11.35 35.22
C ARG A 379 8.00 10.63 35.40
N LEU A 380 6.95 11.37 35.76
CA LEU A 380 5.61 10.82 35.85
C LEU A 380 4.94 10.63 34.48
N GLY A 381 5.43 11.30 33.42
CA GLY A 381 4.80 11.33 32.09
C GLY A 381 3.67 12.35 31.98
N VAL A 382 3.53 13.24 32.96
CA VAL A 382 2.54 14.34 32.96
C VAL A 382 2.99 15.44 32.01
N LEU A 383 4.29 15.70 31.95
CA LEU A 383 4.91 16.51 30.91
C LEU A 383 5.62 15.60 29.91
N GLN A 384 5.76 16.07 28.67
CA GLN A 384 6.56 15.43 27.63
C GLN A 384 7.48 16.44 26.94
N VAL A 385 8.66 15.97 26.54
CA VAL A 385 9.62 16.73 25.75
C VAL A 385 9.17 16.70 24.28
N CYS A 386 9.17 17.86 23.62
CA CYS A 386 8.79 18.00 22.22
C CYS A 386 10.01 18.27 21.36
N ALA A 387 10.13 17.59 20.21
CA ALA A 387 11.22 17.81 19.27
C ALA A 387 10.86 17.41 17.85
N ALA A 388 11.33 18.19 16.87
CA ALA A 388 11.23 17.84 15.47
C ALA A 388 12.26 16.76 15.09
N PRO A 389 11.89 15.77 14.25
CA PRO A 389 12.84 14.80 13.75
C PRO A 389 13.89 15.48 12.86
N GLN A 390 15.13 15.00 12.96
CA GLN A 390 16.17 15.47 12.06
C GLN A 390 15.91 14.98 10.63
N ALA A 391 16.22 15.81 9.64
CA ALA A 391 16.09 15.47 8.23
C ALA A 391 17.26 16.03 7.41
N THR A 392 17.70 15.27 6.40
CA THR A 392 18.65 15.75 5.40
C THR A 392 17.92 16.56 4.34
N ARG A 393 18.57 17.55 3.73
CA ARG A 393 18.00 18.17 2.53
C ARG A 393 18.08 17.21 1.34
N PRO A 394 17.00 17.07 0.55
CA PRO A 394 17.04 16.30 -0.68
C PRO A 394 17.73 17.12 -1.79
N GLU A 395 18.66 16.49 -2.51
CA GLU A 395 19.37 17.12 -3.64
C GLU A 395 19.32 16.18 -4.85
N TRP A 396 19.15 16.75 -6.05
CA TRP A 396 19.18 15.99 -7.30
C TRP A 396 20.60 15.53 -7.61
N THR A 397 20.74 14.23 -7.86
CA THR A 397 21.99 13.60 -8.27
C THR A 397 21.78 12.80 -9.54
N ALA A 398 22.77 12.84 -10.44
CA ALA A 398 22.72 12.09 -11.68
C ALA A 398 22.58 10.58 -11.40
N PRO A 399 21.76 9.86 -12.19
CA PRO A 399 21.55 8.44 -11.98
C PRO A 399 22.86 7.67 -12.24
N ARG A 400 23.29 6.86 -11.28
CA ARG A 400 24.40 5.92 -11.50
C ARG A 400 23.90 4.76 -12.38
N PRO A 401 24.53 4.48 -13.53
CA PRO A 401 24.17 3.33 -14.36
C PRO A 401 24.31 2.03 -13.57
N VAL A 402 23.32 1.15 -13.69
CA VAL A 402 23.38 -0.21 -13.15
C VAL A 402 23.87 -1.13 -14.27
N PRO A 403 24.98 -1.88 -14.08
CA PRO A 403 25.42 -2.82 -15.09
C PRO A 403 24.32 -3.87 -15.34
N PRO A 404 24.06 -4.24 -16.61
CA PRO A 404 23.04 -5.23 -16.90
C PRO A 404 23.42 -6.55 -16.19
N PRO A 405 22.47 -7.23 -15.54
CA PRO A 405 22.74 -8.54 -14.99
C PRO A 405 23.00 -9.48 -16.18
N THR A 406 24.25 -9.90 -16.36
CA THR A 406 24.64 -10.73 -17.50
C THR A 406 23.93 -12.09 -17.43
N GLY A 407 22.97 -12.30 -18.32
CA GLY A 407 22.22 -13.55 -18.45
C GLY A 407 22.98 -14.59 -19.27
N ARG A 408 23.02 -15.83 -18.77
CA ARG A 408 23.57 -17.04 -19.44
C ARG A 408 25.00 -16.87 -19.99
N GLY A 409 26.01 -16.88 -19.11
CA GLY A 409 27.41 -17.09 -19.54
C GLY A 409 28.53 -16.40 -18.75
N ALA A 410 28.32 -15.92 -17.53
CA ALA A 410 29.38 -15.23 -16.80
C ALA A 410 30.32 -16.20 -16.05
N ARG A 411 31.61 -16.13 -16.38
CA ARG A 411 32.75 -16.63 -15.57
C ARG A 411 32.68 -16.07 -14.14
N GLU A 412 33.28 -16.81 -13.21
CA GLU A 412 33.40 -16.42 -11.80
C GLU A 412 33.88 -14.97 -11.62
N PRO A 413 33.29 -14.21 -10.69
CA PRO A 413 33.68 -12.82 -10.46
C PRO A 413 35.07 -12.76 -9.82
N SER A 414 36.04 -12.23 -10.58
CA SER A 414 37.26 -11.66 -10.01
C SER A 414 36.88 -10.43 -9.16
N ALA A 415 37.36 -10.43 -7.90
CA ALA A 415 37.30 -9.38 -6.89
C ALA A 415 36.32 -8.21 -7.12
N VAL A 416 35.19 -8.24 -6.41
CA VAL A 416 34.20 -7.16 -6.32
C VAL A 416 34.85 -5.87 -5.79
N PRO A 417 34.89 -4.76 -6.54
CA PRO A 417 35.19 -3.46 -5.97
C PRO A 417 33.97 -3.00 -5.15
N ARG A 418 34.18 -2.79 -3.85
CA ARG A 418 33.19 -2.17 -2.96
C ARG A 418 32.74 -0.83 -3.54
N PRO A 419 31.44 -0.49 -3.52
CA PRO A 419 31.07 0.90 -3.43
C PRO A 419 31.56 1.38 -2.06
N ARG A 420 32.59 2.25 -2.05
CA ARG A 420 32.81 3.13 -0.91
C ARG A 420 31.47 3.82 -0.66
N ALA A 421 30.90 3.62 0.53
CA ALA A 421 29.98 4.60 1.09
C ALA A 421 30.67 5.94 0.89
N THR A 422 30.18 6.76 -0.04
CA THR A 422 30.65 8.13 -0.20
C THR A 422 30.49 8.76 1.15
N GLY A 423 31.63 8.99 1.80
CA GLY A 423 31.70 9.47 3.15
C GLY A 423 30.95 10.78 3.20
N VAL A 424 29.80 10.77 3.86
CA VAL A 424 29.40 11.93 4.63
C VAL A 424 30.54 12.11 5.60
N ARG A 425 31.41 13.09 5.33
CA ARG A 425 32.26 13.68 6.37
C ARG A 425 31.31 13.92 7.53
N ALA A 426 31.50 13.18 8.62
CA ALA A 426 30.96 13.58 9.90
C ALA A 426 31.32 15.05 10.04
N ALA A 427 30.33 15.93 9.95
CA ALA A 427 30.54 17.34 10.17
C ALA A 427 31.24 17.47 11.53
N PRO A 428 32.28 18.31 11.64
CA PRO A 428 33.01 18.44 12.89
C PRO A 428 32.01 18.75 14.01
N ARG A 429 32.10 17.95 15.08
CA ARG A 429 31.45 18.22 16.36
C ARG A 429 32.04 19.50 16.93
N THR A 430 31.51 20.64 16.53
CA THR A 430 31.75 21.94 17.15
C THR A 430 30.41 22.67 17.21
N ALA A 431 29.70 22.46 18.32
CA ALA A 431 29.41 23.44 19.38
C ALA A 431 28.03 24.06 19.14
N VAL A 432 26.97 23.64 19.84
CA VAL A 432 26.85 23.59 21.31
C VAL A 432 26.31 22.24 21.77
N ALA A 433 27.10 21.53 22.57
CA ALA A 433 26.65 20.41 23.41
C ALA A 433 25.92 20.95 24.65
N PRO A 434 25.03 20.15 25.26
CA PRO A 434 25.41 19.60 26.56
C PRO A 434 25.09 18.11 26.71
N GLY A 435 26.07 17.36 27.24
CA GLY A 435 25.85 16.07 27.92
C GLY A 435 25.94 14.83 27.05
N GLY A 436 27.11 14.19 27.01
CA GLY A 436 27.33 12.94 26.29
C GLY A 436 26.66 11.73 26.94
N PHE A 437 26.20 10.80 26.12
CA PHE A 437 25.93 9.43 26.53
C PHE A 437 26.69 8.47 25.61
N ALA A 438 27.76 7.91 26.15
CA ALA A 438 28.31 6.64 25.73
C ALA A 438 28.36 5.75 26.97
N ALA A 439 27.47 4.76 27.05
CA ALA A 439 27.71 3.47 27.70
C ALA A 439 26.46 2.56 27.56
N GLY A 440 26.65 1.41 26.89
CA GLY A 440 25.90 0.20 27.19
C GLY A 440 24.46 0.09 26.70
N GLY A 441 24.26 -0.12 25.40
CA GLY A 441 22.96 -0.58 24.89
C GLY A 441 23.04 -0.90 23.40
N ARG A 442 22.96 -2.18 23.04
CA ARG A 442 22.86 -2.62 21.64
C ARG A 442 21.55 -2.09 21.04
N PHE A 443 21.58 -0.99 20.28
CA PHE A 443 20.50 -0.61 19.38
C PHE A 443 20.94 -0.71 17.92
N ARG A 444 20.08 -1.37 17.14
CA ARG A 444 20.28 -1.95 15.80
C ARG A 444 19.82 -0.95 14.73
N THR A 445 20.50 -0.96 13.58
CA THR A 445 20.10 -0.36 12.28
C THR A 445 19.58 1.09 12.34
N ASP A 446 20.52 2.01 12.43
CA ASP A 446 20.55 3.45 12.11
C ASP A 446 19.42 4.41 12.51
N GLY A 447 18.19 4.01 12.84
CA GLY A 447 17.16 4.97 13.31
C GLY A 447 16.68 5.99 12.26
N TRP A 448 17.02 5.83 10.98
CA TRP A 448 16.61 6.70 9.87
C TRP A 448 15.60 6.02 8.94
N PHE A 449 14.63 6.78 8.45
CA PHE A 449 13.74 6.42 7.35
C PHE A 449 14.19 7.10 6.05
N LEU A 450 14.05 6.40 4.93
CA LEU A 450 14.40 6.88 3.60
C LEU A 450 13.16 7.03 2.70
N ASP A 451 13.01 8.19 2.08
CA ASP A 451 12.14 8.42 0.91
C ASP A 451 13.00 8.74 -0.31
N SER A 452 12.62 8.21 -1.47
CA SER A 452 13.37 8.31 -2.72
C SER A 452 12.55 8.98 -3.82
N TYR A 453 13.15 9.94 -4.50
CA TYR A 453 12.53 10.78 -5.52
C TYR A 453 13.27 10.66 -6.85
N ARG A 454 12.56 10.91 -7.94
CA ARG A 454 13.05 10.82 -9.32
C ARG A 454 12.62 12.04 -10.11
N ALA A 455 13.52 12.55 -10.93
CA ALA A 455 13.18 13.54 -11.93
C ALA A 455 12.46 12.85 -13.09
N LEU A 456 11.39 13.49 -13.57
CA LEU A 456 10.54 12.99 -14.64
C LEU A 456 10.03 14.17 -15.46
N HIS A 457 10.59 14.36 -16.65
CA HIS A 457 10.25 15.47 -17.54
C HIS A 457 9.12 15.05 -18.49
N THR A 458 7.88 15.16 -18.01
CA THR A 458 6.66 14.87 -18.77
C THR A 458 5.47 15.59 -18.13
N ALA A 459 4.33 15.63 -18.82
CA ALA A 459 3.05 16.06 -18.26
C ALA A 459 2.00 14.95 -18.39
N VAL A 460 0.96 14.97 -17.55
CA VAL A 460 -0.28 14.22 -17.77
C VAL A 460 -1.13 14.99 -18.80
N PRO A 461 -1.51 14.39 -19.93
CA PRO A 461 -2.32 15.09 -20.92
C PRO A 461 -3.70 15.46 -20.36
N GLY A 462 -4.11 16.73 -20.48
CA GLY A 462 -5.42 17.20 -20.01
C GLY A 462 -6.61 16.49 -20.66
N ALA A 463 -6.45 16.01 -21.90
CA ALA A 463 -7.48 15.21 -22.57
C ALA A 463 -7.81 13.88 -21.84
N ALA A 464 -6.92 13.37 -20.97
CA ALA A 464 -7.19 12.19 -20.16
C ALA A 464 -8.08 12.50 -18.94
N VAL A 465 -8.13 13.76 -18.48
CA VAL A 465 -8.84 14.17 -17.27
C VAL A 465 -10.34 13.89 -17.33
N PRO A 466 -11.09 14.30 -18.38
CA PRO A 466 -12.55 14.08 -18.41
C PRO A 466 -12.92 12.60 -18.38
N ARG A 467 -12.12 11.74 -19.05
CA ARG A 467 -12.32 10.29 -19.03
C ARG A 467 -12.06 9.68 -17.65
N VAL A 468 -11.08 10.19 -16.91
CA VAL A 468 -10.85 9.77 -15.51
C VAL A 468 -12.00 10.24 -14.63
N ALA A 469 -12.47 11.47 -14.80
CA ALA A 469 -13.61 12.01 -14.05
C ALA A 469 -14.87 11.15 -14.26
N GLU A 470 -15.18 10.83 -15.51
CA GLU A 470 -16.35 10.02 -15.87
C GLU A 470 -16.21 8.58 -15.35
N GLY A 471 -15.05 7.95 -15.54
CA GLY A 471 -14.80 6.62 -14.98
C GLY A 471 -14.87 6.59 -13.45
N LEU A 472 -14.44 7.66 -12.76
CA LEU A 472 -14.54 7.78 -11.31
C LEU A 472 -16.00 7.93 -10.86
N ARG A 473 -16.81 8.71 -11.59
CA ARG A 473 -18.25 8.88 -11.32
C ARG A 473 -18.98 7.52 -11.39
N LEU A 474 -18.78 6.78 -12.49
CA LEU A 474 -19.34 5.43 -12.65
C LEU A 474 -18.85 4.45 -11.58
N ALA A 475 -17.56 4.49 -11.23
CA ALA A 475 -17.00 3.66 -10.16
C ALA A 475 -17.63 3.97 -8.79
N ARG A 476 -17.94 5.24 -8.49
CA ARG A 476 -18.63 5.66 -7.27
C ARG A 476 -20.07 5.14 -7.24
N ARG A 477 -20.83 5.26 -8.34
CA ARG A 477 -22.19 4.68 -8.47
C ARG A 477 -22.18 3.17 -8.25
N LEU A 478 -21.24 2.46 -8.88
CA LEU A 478 -21.06 1.01 -8.68
C LEU A 478 -20.71 0.65 -7.22
N ALA A 479 -19.83 1.43 -6.58
CA ALA A 479 -19.48 1.23 -5.18
C ALA A 479 -20.68 1.48 -4.25
N ALA A 480 -21.51 2.48 -4.55
CA ALA A 480 -22.73 2.82 -3.82
C ALA A 480 -23.79 1.71 -3.95
N LEU A 481 -24.02 1.20 -5.17
CA LEU A 481 -24.91 0.07 -5.42
C LEU A 481 -24.51 -1.17 -4.60
N ARG A 482 -23.22 -1.49 -4.56
CA ARG A 482 -22.68 -2.60 -3.74
C ARG A 482 -22.84 -2.33 -2.24
N ALA A 483 -22.67 -1.09 -1.80
CA ALA A 483 -22.81 -0.72 -0.39
C ALA A 483 -24.27 -0.83 0.07
N ALA A 484 -25.23 -0.45 -0.78
CA ALA A 484 -26.66 -0.55 -0.49
C ALA A 484 -27.11 -1.98 -0.18
N ASP A 485 -26.61 -2.99 -0.92
CA ASP A 485 -26.94 -4.40 -0.68
C ASP A 485 -26.37 -4.97 0.62
N ARG A 486 -25.28 -4.39 1.16
CA ARG A 486 -24.74 -4.80 2.45
C ARG A 486 -25.64 -4.44 3.62
N GLY A 487 -26.59 -3.52 3.43
CA GLY A 487 -27.35 -2.89 4.48
C GLY A 487 -26.51 -1.88 5.29
N PRO A 488 -27.13 -1.15 6.23
CA PRO A 488 -26.45 -0.16 7.04
C PRO A 488 -25.36 -0.83 7.90
N GLN A 489 -24.09 -0.55 7.60
CA GLN A 489 -22.99 -0.94 8.47
C GLN A 489 -22.90 0.05 9.63
N ARG A 490 -22.91 -0.46 10.87
CA ARG A 490 -22.65 0.38 12.05
C ARG A 490 -21.29 1.09 11.87
N PRO A 491 -21.25 2.44 11.90
CA PRO A 491 -20.01 3.20 11.87
C PRO A 491 -19.01 2.68 12.91
N ARG A 492 -17.71 2.79 12.60
CA ARG A 492 -16.64 2.26 13.46
C ARG A 492 -16.73 2.77 14.90
N TRP A 493 -17.11 4.03 15.09
CA TRP A 493 -17.26 4.60 16.42
C TRP A 493 -18.36 3.92 17.24
N GLN A 494 -19.45 3.46 16.62
CA GLN A 494 -20.54 2.74 17.32
C GLN A 494 -20.14 1.34 17.77
N GLN A 495 -18.99 0.83 17.32
CA GLN A 495 -18.45 -0.46 17.74
C GLN A 495 -17.57 -0.34 18.99
N LEU A 496 -17.39 0.87 19.51
CA LEU A 496 -16.59 1.18 20.68
C LEU A 496 -17.48 1.23 21.93
N ASP A 497 -16.98 0.73 23.05
CA ASP A 497 -17.69 0.76 24.33
C ASP A 497 -17.94 2.21 24.79
N GLU A 498 -17.01 3.12 24.47
CA GLU A 498 -17.08 4.55 24.74
C GLU A 498 -18.33 5.20 24.16
N ALA A 499 -18.78 4.73 22.99
CA ALA A 499 -19.93 5.29 22.29
C ALA A 499 -21.25 5.13 23.04
N ALA A 500 -21.37 4.09 23.89
CA ALA A 500 -22.55 3.89 24.72
C ALA A 500 -22.75 5.02 25.75
N SER A 501 -21.68 5.75 26.07
CA SER A 501 -21.70 6.82 27.07
C SER A 501 -21.93 8.22 26.50
N ILE A 502 -22.17 8.33 25.18
CA ILE A 502 -22.41 9.58 24.46
C ILE A 502 -23.92 9.77 24.25
N GLY A 503 -24.50 10.67 25.05
CA GLY A 503 -25.91 11.07 24.97
C GLY A 503 -26.13 12.37 24.18
N PRO A 504 -27.33 12.97 24.26
CA PRO A 504 -27.63 14.24 23.60
C PRO A 504 -26.91 15.45 24.23
N ALA A 505 -26.50 15.35 25.50
CA ALA A 505 -25.74 16.39 26.17
C ALA A 505 -24.25 16.36 25.75
N PRO A 506 -23.61 17.52 25.47
CA PRO A 506 -22.17 17.59 25.22
C PRO A 506 -21.37 17.01 26.38
N ARG A 507 -20.44 16.10 26.07
CA ARG A 507 -19.52 15.51 27.05
C ARG A 507 -18.09 15.57 26.54
N SER A 508 -17.16 15.97 27.40
CA SER A 508 -15.74 16.07 27.07
C SER A 508 -15.16 14.74 26.60
N VAL A 509 -14.38 14.75 25.51
CA VAL A 509 -13.69 13.58 24.96
C VAL A 509 -12.72 12.98 25.98
N ALA A 510 -11.97 13.83 26.70
CA ALA A 510 -11.08 13.37 27.77
C ALA A 510 -11.85 12.61 28.87
N ALA A 511 -13.04 13.10 29.26
CA ALA A 511 -13.89 12.47 30.27
C ALA A 511 -14.60 11.20 29.77
N ILE A 512 -14.82 11.06 28.46
CA ILE A 512 -15.30 9.81 27.84
C ILE A 512 -14.18 8.76 27.92
N LEU A 513 -12.98 9.09 27.43
CA LEU A 513 -11.85 8.15 27.41
C LEU A 513 -11.40 7.73 28.83
N ASP A 514 -11.35 8.66 29.78
CA ASP A 514 -11.01 8.35 31.18
C ASP A 514 -12.04 7.43 31.84
N ALA A 515 -13.33 7.50 31.48
CA ALA A 515 -14.33 6.62 32.08
C ALA A 515 -14.16 5.14 31.67
N HIS A 516 -13.57 4.86 30.50
CA HIS A 516 -13.57 3.53 29.86
C HIS A 516 -12.22 2.82 29.80
N HIS A 517 -11.13 3.39 30.35
CA HIS A 517 -9.79 2.80 30.32
C HIS A 517 -9.31 2.20 31.68
N PRO A 518 -9.76 1.03 32.15
CA PRO A 518 -9.50 0.57 33.52
C PRO A 518 -8.00 0.43 33.85
N VAL A 519 -7.65 0.74 35.10
CA VAL A 519 -6.27 0.71 35.64
C VAL A 519 -5.65 -0.67 35.43
N GLY A 520 -4.44 -0.72 34.84
CA GLY A 520 -3.63 -1.95 34.76
C GLY A 520 -4.01 -2.94 33.66
N THR A 521 -5.00 -2.63 32.81
CA THR A 521 -5.36 -3.52 31.70
C THR A 521 -4.59 -3.14 30.43
N ALA A 522 -3.81 -4.10 29.90
CA ALA A 522 -3.42 -4.05 28.50
C ALA A 522 -4.70 -4.32 27.69
N ALA A 523 -5.46 -3.27 27.36
CA ALA A 523 -6.60 -3.43 26.48
C ALA A 523 -6.10 -4.06 25.17
N ALA A 524 -6.61 -5.22 24.82
CA ALA A 524 -6.30 -5.80 23.52
C ALA A 524 -6.66 -4.75 22.45
N PRO A 525 -5.76 -4.47 21.49
CA PRO A 525 -6.05 -3.49 20.46
C PRO A 525 -7.36 -3.90 19.78
N PRO A 526 -8.29 -2.96 19.56
CA PRO A 526 -9.55 -3.27 18.90
C PRO A 526 -9.23 -3.95 17.57
N ARG A 527 -9.79 -5.15 17.35
CA ARG A 527 -9.63 -5.87 16.10
C ARG A 527 -10.17 -4.98 15.00
N THR A 528 -9.28 -4.31 14.27
CA THR A 528 -9.71 -3.40 13.21
C THR A 528 -10.14 -4.28 12.04
N PRO A 529 -11.43 -4.33 11.69
CA PRO A 529 -11.84 -5.08 10.52
C PRO A 529 -11.11 -4.52 9.30
N PRO A 530 -10.80 -5.37 8.30
CA PRO A 530 -10.17 -4.91 7.08
C PRO A 530 -11.00 -3.77 6.48
N ARG A 531 -10.32 -2.68 6.07
CA ARG A 531 -10.98 -1.49 5.48
C ARG A 531 -11.83 -1.86 4.26
N TYR A 532 -11.47 -2.94 3.56
CA TYR A 532 -12.15 -3.43 2.39
C TYR A 532 -12.22 -4.96 2.40
N THR A 533 -13.40 -5.51 2.10
CA THR A 533 -13.66 -6.97 2.10
C THR A 533 -13.94 -7.55 0.72
N GLY A 534 -13.73 -6.79 -0.36
CA GLY A 534 -14.01 -7.28 -1.71
C GLY A 534 -15.49 -7.16 -2.10
N TRP A 535 -15.84 -7.84 -3.20
CA TRP A 535 -17.22 -8.08 -3.60
C TRP A 535 -17.84 -9.21 -2.77
N HIS A 536 -19.17 -9.37 -2.85
CA HIS A 536 -19.90 -10.37 -2.07
C HIS A 536 -21.12 -10.88 -2.86
N PRO A 537 -21.63 -12.10 -2.59
CA PRO A 537 -22.90 -12.54 -3.16
C PRO A 537 -24.02 -11.59 -2.73
N ALA A 538 -25.04 -11.44 -3.58
CA ALA A 538 -26.19 -10.60 -3.25
C ALA A 538 -26.89 -11.12 -1.99
N ARG A 539 -27.15 -10.21 -1.05
CA ARG A 539 -27.86 -10.51 0.21
C ARG A 539 -29.36 -10.38 0.06
N THR A 540 -29.81 -9.45 -0.79
CA THR A 540 -31.22 -9.17 -1.02
C THR A 540 -31.60 -9.62 -2.44
N PRO A 541 -32.36 -10.72 -2.59
CA PRO A 541 -32.88 -11.13 -3.90
C PRO A 541 -33.65 -10.01 -4.59
N GLY A 542 -33.44 -9.84 -5.89
CA GLY A 542 -34.11 -8.80 -6.68
C GLY A 542 -33.60 -7.38 -6.46
N SER A 543 -32.62 -7.14 -5.57
CA SER A 543 -31.98 -5.83 -5.42
C SER A 543 -31.27 -5.40 -6.72
N GLY A 544 -30.98 -4.10 -6.85
CA GLY A 544 -30.19 -3.61 -8.00
C GLY A 544 -28.82 -4.29 -8.11
N TYR A 545 -28.17 -4.55 -6.97
CA TYR A 545 -26.92 -5.30 -6.93
C TYR A 545 -27.12 -6.75 -7.39
N ALA A 546 -28.21 -7.42 -6.97
CA ALA A 546 -28.53 -8.76 -7.46
C ALA A 546 -28.75 -8.80 -8.99
N ARG A 547 -29.42 -7.78 -9.56
CA ARG A 547 -29.61 -7.65 -11.01
C ARG A 547 -28.27 -7.43 -11.75
N LEU A 548 -27.40 -6.58 -11.21
CA LEU A 548 -26.05 -6.42 -11.74
C LEU A 548 -25.27 -7.74 -11.70
N LEU A 549 -25.30 -8.46 -10.58
CA LEU A 549 -24.62 -9.75 -10.47
C LEU A 549 -25.19 -10.78 -11.46
N ALA A 550 -26.49 -10.80 -11.72
CA ALA A 550 -27.09 -11.65 -12.74
C ALA A 550 -26.61 -11.28 -14.15
N HIS A 551 -26.53 -9.98 -14.47
CA HIS A 551 -25.97 -9.50 -15.75
C HIS A 551 -24.51 -9.95 -15.94
N LEU A 552 -23.70 -9.86 -14.88
CA LEU A 552 -22.30 -10.29 -14.89
C LEU A 552 -22.17 -11.82 -14.93
N ALA A 553 -23.07 -12.55 -14.26
CA ALA A 553 -23.08 -14.02 -14.24
C ALA A 553 -23.31 -14.61 -15.64
N ALA A 554 -24.16 -13.97 -16.45
CA ALA A 554 -24.40 -14.36 -17.84
C ALA A 554 -23.16 -14.18 -18.75
N ARG A 555 -22.15 -13.43 -18.29
CA ARG A 555 -20.97 -13.01 -19.07
C ARG A 555 -19.64 -13.47 -18.47
N LEU A 556 -19.65 -14.45 -17.57
CA LEU A 556 -18.43 -14.95 -16.92
C LEU A 556 -17.40 -15.53 -17.91
N GLY A 557 -17.88 -15.98 -19.08
CA GLY A 557 -17.04 -16.48 -20.18
C GLY A 557 -16.33 -15.40 -20.99
N GLU A 558 -16.72 -14.13 -20.89
CA GLU A 558 -16.14 -13.04 -21.67
C GLU A 558 -14.73 -12.66 -21.18
N GLU A 559 -13.95 -11.97 -22.00
CA GLU A 559 -12.65 -11.42 -21.55
C GLU A 559 -12.83 -10.18 -20.68
N ARG A 560 -13.77 -9.32 -21.07
CA ARG A 560 -14.06 -8.03 -20.46
C ARG A 560 -15.55 -7.75 -20.52
N VAL A 561 -16.10 -7.25 -19.42
CA VAL A 561 -17.46 -6.72 -19.34
C VAL A 561 -17.37 -5.24 -18.94
N ASP A 562 -18.13 -4.39 -19.63
CA ASP A 562 -18.21 -2.96 -19.31
C ASP A 562 -19.48 -2.65 -18.52
N VAL A 563 -19.36 -1.75 -17.54
CA VAL A 563 -20.47 -1.22 -16.76
C VAL A 563 -20.59 0.27 -17.10
N ASP A 564 -21.49 0.56 -18.03
CA ASP A 564 -21.80 1.92 -18.46
C ASP A 564 -22.94 2.54 -17.64
N GLU A 565 -23.26 3.79 -17.97
CA GLU A 565 -24.34 4.53 -17.31
C GLU A 565 -25.69 3.84 -17.50
N ALA A 566 -26.00 3.39 -18.72
CA ALA A 566 -27.27 2.77 -19.05
C ALA A 566 -27.50 1.47 -18.26
N LEU A 567 -26.45 0.66 -18.07
CA LEU A 567 -26.54 -0.53 -17.24
C LEU A 567 -26.78 -0.17 -15.76
N LEU A 568 -26.05 0.82 -15.23
CA LEU A 568 -26.23 1.28 -13.86
C LEU A 568 -27.66 1.80 -13.62
N ASP A 569 -28.23 2.54 -14.58
CA ASP A 569 -29.60 3.03 -14.52
C ASP A 569 -30.61 1.88 -14.58
N ALA A 570 -30.42 0.92 -15.50
CA ALA A 570 -31.29 -0.24 -15.65
C ALA A 570 -31.30 -1.14 -14.39
N VAL A 571 -30.18 -1.24 -13.68
CA VAL A 571 -30.12 -1.95 -12.40
C VAL A 571 -30.55 -1.09 -11.21
N GLY A 572 -30.88 0.19 -11.39
CA GLY A 572 -31.28 1.10 -10.33
C GLY A 572 -30.14 1.42 -9.36
N ALA A 573 -28.93 1.65 -9.88
CA ALA A 573 -27.81 2.15 -9.10
C ALA A 573 -28.15 3.54 -8.54
N PRO A 574 -27.89 3.81 -7.24
CA PRO A 574 -28.14 5.12 -6.68
C PRO A 574 -27.15 6.15 -7.25
N GLU A 575 -27.62 7.38 -7.38
CA GLU A 575 -26.73 8.53 -7.61
C GLU A 575 -25.75 8.70 -6.46
N VAL A 576 -24.58 9.25 -6.79
CA VAL A 576 -23.57 9.56 -5.78
C VAL A 576 -24.05 10.78 -5.00
N PRO A 577 -24.07 10.75 -3.66
CA PRO A 577 -24.42 11.92 -2.87
C PRO A 577 -23.56 13.13 -3.22
N ALA A 578 -24.18 14.29 -3.47
CA ALA A 578 -23.49 15.52 -3.87
C ALA A 578 -22.31 15.89 -2.96
N VAL A 579 -22.42 15.62 -1.65
CA VAL A 579 -21.36 15.85 -0.65
C VAL A 579 -20.06 15.07 -0.93
N LEU A 580 -20.15 13.93 -1.60
CA LEU A 580 -18.98 13.12 -2.01
C LEU A 580 -18.41 13.58 -3.35
N GLU A 581 -19.24 14.15 -4.22
CA GLU A 581 -18.82 14.70 -5.51
C GLU A 581 -18.12 16.04 -5.37
N SER A 582 -18.55 16.84 -4.39
CA SER A 582 -17.99 18.15 -4.10
C SER A 582 -16.72 18.12 -3.24
N TRP A 583 -16.24 16.94 -2.82
CA TRP A 583 -15.02 16.81 -2.04
C TRP A 583 -13.85 16.34 -2.91
N PRO A 584 -12.67 16.98 -2.83
CA PRO A 584 -11.53 16.58 -3.64
C PRO A 584 -11.03 15.19 -3.25
N ALA A 585 -10.70 14.38 -4.26
CA ALA A 585 -10.28 12.99 -4.07
C ALA A 585 -9.00 12.65 -4.83
N ASP A 586 -8.09 11.95 -4.17
CA ASP A 586 -6.87 11.40 -4.76
C ASP A 586 -7.19 10.04 -5.40
N CYS A 587 -7.06 9.96 -6.72
CA CYS A 587 -7.32 8.75 -7.50
C CYS A 587 -5.99 8.04 -7.84
N LEU A 588 -5.84 6.82 -7.36
CA LEU A 588 -4.68 5.97 -7.66
C LEU A 588 -4.95 5.12 -8.92
N LEU A 589 -4.22 5.43 -9.98
CA LEU A 589 -4.41 4.91 -11.33
C LEU A 589 -3.14 4.19 -11.80
N ARG A 590 -3.24 2.96 -12.28
CA ARG A 590 -2.14 2.28 -12.99
C ARG A 590 -2.33 2.49 -14.50
N PRO A 591 -1.49 3.29 -15.17
CA PRO A 591 -1.64 3.57 -16.61
C PRO A 591 -1.61 2.29 -17.45
N LEU A 592 -2.46 2.23 -18.47
CA LEU A 592 -2.53 1.12 -19.42
C LEU A 592 -2.09 1.55 -20.83
N PRO A 593 -1.41 0.66 -21.58
CA PRO A 593 -1.10 0.93 -22.98
C PRO A 593 -2.32 0.71 -23.89
N GLY A 594 -2.34 1.39 -25.02
CA GLY A 594 -3.30 1.15 -26.11
C GLY A 594 -4.54 2.04 -26.09
N PRO A 595 -5.49 1.82 -27.01
CA PRO A 595 -6.67 2.68 -27.22
C PRO A 595 -7.85 2.39 -26.26
N GLY A 596 -7.72 1.41 -25.37
CA GLY A 596 -8.79 0.97 -24.46
C GLY A 596 -8.96 1.84 -23.21
N PRO A 597 -9.28 1.23 -22.06
CA PRO A 597 -9.29 1.93 -20.77
C PRO A 597 -7.93 2.60 -20.50
N LEU A 598 -7.98 3.80 -19.92
CA LEU A 598 -6.80 4.62 -19.62
C LEU A 598 -5.92 4.01 -18.53
N ALA A 599 -6.57 3.41 -17.53
CA ALA A 599 -5.92 2.92 -16.33
C ALA A 599 -6.72 1.85 -15.62
N VAL A 600 -6.05 1.14 -14.71
CA VAL A 600 -6.71 0.44 -13.60
C VAL A 600 -6.89 1.41 -12.44
N LEU A 601 -8.13 1.58 -11.96
CA LEU A 601 -8.43 2.29 -10.73
C LEU A 601 -8.14 1.37 -9.53
N GLU A 602 -7.09 1.66 -8.77
CA GLU A 602 -6.77 0.91 -7.55
C GLU A 602 -7.62 1.37 -6.37
N SER A 603 -7.74 2.69 -6.20
CA SER A 603 -8.61 3.30 -5.20
C SER A 603 -8.84 4.78 -5.48
N SER A 604 -9.94 5.32 -4.94
CA SER A 604 -10.13 6.76 -4.74
C SER A 604 -10.30 7.02 -3.25
N SER A 605 -9.51 7.95 -2.70
CA SER A 605 -9.57 8.34 -1.29
C SER A 605 -9.65 9.86 -1.17
N PRO A 606 -10.06 10.41 -0.01
CA PRO A 606 -10.10 11.85 0.20
C PRO A 606 -8.72 12.47 0.01
N ALA A 607 -8.69 13.69 -0.53
CA ALA A 607 -7.45 14.42 -0.81
C ALA A 607 -6.62 14.70 0.45
N GLY A 608 -5.32 14.91 0.25
CA GLY A 608 -4.39 15.36 1.28
C GLY A 608 -3.90 14.25 2.20
N VAL A 609 -4.11 12.98 1.85
CA VAL A 609 -3.64 11.81 2.64
C VAL A 609 -2.47 11.11 1.95
N VAL A 610 -2.51 11.04 0.63
CA VAL A 610 -1.68 10.14 -0.19
C VAL A 610 -0.32 10.76 -0.51
N ASP A 611 -0.27 12.07 -0.65
CA ASP A 611 0.88 12.95 -0.92
C ASP A 611 1.46 13.62 0.33
N ALA A 612 0.67 13.71 1.42
CA ALA A 612 0.98 14.48 2.62
C ALA A 612 2.41 14.34 3.14
N ARG A 613 2.89 13.11 3.33
CA ARG A 613 4.24 12.83 3.83
C ARG A 613 5.36 13.39 2.94
N PHE A 614 5.10 13.53 1.66
CA PHE A 614 6.11 13.85 0.64
C PHE A 614 6.07 15.32 0.21
N ALA A 615 5.03 16.04 0.59
CA ALA A 615 4.75 17.41 0.19
C ALA A 615 5.97 18.34 0.29
N ASP A 616 6.58 18.43 1.47
CA ASP A 616 7.64 19.41 1.72
C ASP A 616 8.91 19.09 0.93
N ALA A 617 9.23 17.80 0.77
CA ALA A 617 10.35 17.36 -0.05
C ALA A 617 10.10 17.61 -1.55
N LEU A 618 8.87 17.43 -2.01
CA LEU A 618 8.49 17.74 -3.39
C LEU A 618 8.55 19.24 -3.67
N ASP A 619 8.11 20.06 -2.71
CA ASP A 619 8.21 21.51 -2.78
C ASP A 619 9.68 21.96 -2.84
N GLU A 620 10.55 21.43 -1.97
CA GLU A 620 11.99 21.73 -1.96
C GLU A 620 12.68 21.28 -3.26
N LEU A 621 12.34 20.11 -3.81
CA LEU A 621 12.96 19.55 -5.01
C LEU A 621 12.51 20.21 -6.31
N HIS A 622 11.24 20.63 -6.40
CA HIS A 622 10.64 21.17 -7.62
C HIS A 622 10.48 22.70 -7.57
N GLY A 623 10.72 23.34 -6.43
CA GLY A 623 10.51 24.78 -6.22
C GLY A 623 9.05 25.18 -6.05
N ASP A 624 8.11 24.25 -6.26
CA ASP A 624 6.68 24.41 -6.03
C ASP A 624 5.98 23.04 -6.01
N TYR A 625 5.21 22.74 -4.95
CA TYR A 625 4.18 21.69 -4.96
C TYR A 625 2.77 22.27 -4.64
N PRO A 626 1.98 22.68 -5.66
CA PRO A 626 0.78 23.52 -5.46
C PRO A 626 -0.41 22.77 -4.85
N ASN A 627 -0.44 21.43 -4.93
CA ASN A 627 -1.56 20.61 -4.46
C ASN A 627 -1.90 20.83 -2.98
N VAL A 628 -0.89 21.05 -2.13
CA VAL A 628 -1.07 21.28 -0.70
C VAL A 628 -1.65 22.65 -0.43
N ARG A 629 -1.16 23.68 -1.15
CA ARG A 629 -1.66 25.06 -1.05
C ARG A 629 -3.12 25.14 -1.50
N ALA A 630 -3.44 24.57 -2.67
CA ALA A 630 -4.80 24.53 -3.20
C ALA A 630 -5.76 23.77 -2.26
N TYR A 631 -5.35 22.63 -1.68
CA TYR A 631 -6.19 21.90 -0.74
C TYR A 631 -6.40 22.64 0.59
N ARG A 632 -5.37 23.31 1.11
CA ARG A 632 -5.50 24.20 2.27
C ARG A 632 -6.47 25.35 1.99
N ALA A 633 -6.37 25.97 0.81
CA ALA A 633 -7.29 27.04 0.39
C ALA A 633 -8.75 26.53 0.31
N PHE A 634 -8.96 25.31 -0.21
CA PHE A 634 -10.28 24.67 -0.23
C PHE A 634 -10.86 24.49 1.18
N LEU A 635 -10.07 23.95 2.12
CA LEU A 635 -10.51 23.79 3.51
C LEU A 635 -10.84 25.14 4.15
N ALA A 636 -9.98 26.15 3.97
CA ALA A 636 -10.20 27.50 4.52
C ALA A 636 -11.45 28.19 3.94
N ALA A 637 -11.67 28.09 2.64
CA ALA A 637 -12.88 28.62 1.99
C ALA A 637 -14.15 27.92 2.50
N LEU A 638 -14.08 26.61 2.72
CA LEU A 638 -15.20 25.85 3.28
C LEU A 638 -15.48 26.21 4.74
N GLU A 639 -14.46 26.43 5.57
CA GLU A 639 -14.64 26.95 6.94
C GLU A 639 -15.34 28.31 6.93
N GLN A 640 -14.94 29.22 6.04
CA GLN A 640 -15.55 30.54 5.91
C GLN A 640 -17.01 30.46 5.47
N ALA A 641 -17.33 29.62 4.48
CA ALA A 641 -18.69 29.48 3.96
C ALA A 641 -19.64 28.77 4.95
N SER A 642 -19.13 27.78 5.70
CA SER A 642 -19.96 26.91 6.55
C SER A 642 -20.01 27.30 8.03
N GLY A 643 -19.07 28.14 8.50
CA GLY A 643 -18.93 28.47 9.91
C GLY A 643 -18.38 27.34 10.79
N VAL A 644 -17.95 26.21 10.20
CA VAL A 644 -17.27 25.13 10.92
C VAL A 644 -15.75 25.37 10.98
N ARG A 645 -15.06 24.68 11.89
CA ARG A 645 -13.59 24.55 11.86
C ARG A 645 -13.15 23.12 11.59
N PHE A 646 -12.11 22.93 10.80
CA PHE A 646 -11.44 21.64 10.68
C PHE A 646 -10.44 21.45 11.82
N LEU A 647 -10.49 20.27 12.44
CA LEU A 647 -9.63 19.89 13.56
C LEU A 647 -8.75 18.70 13.15
N GLU A 648 -7.46 18.93 12.94
CA GLU A 648 -6.52 17.89 12.54
C GLU A 648 -6.13 16.99 13.72
N LEU A 649 -6.15 15.67 13.53
CA LEU A 649 -5.77 14.68 14.54
C LEU A 649 -4.29 14.27 14.40
N LEU A 650 -3.43 14.74 15.32
CA LEU A 650 -2.02 14.32 15.45
C LEU A 650 -1.91 13.13 16.39
N LEU A 651 -1.38 11.99 15.91
CA LEU A 651 -1.35 10.75 16.68
C LEU A 651 -0.03 9.99 16.47
N PRO A 652 0.62 9.50 17.54
CA PRO A 652 1.90 8.82 17.41
C PRO A 652 1.74 7.46 16.72
N PRO A 653 2.75 7.02 15.94
CA PRO A 653 2.68 5.77 15.21
C PRO A 653 2.81 4.55 16.14
N LEU A 654 2.02 3.50 15.86
CA LEU A 654 2.02 2.24 16.63
C LEU A 654 3.37 1.51 16.65
N GLY A 655 4.23 1.69 15.64
CA GLY A 655 5.52 1.00 15.60
C GLY A 655 6.53 1.64 14.65
N GLU A 656 7.78 1.21 14.76
CA GLU A 656 8.92 1.70 13.96
C GLU A 656 8.70 1.59 12.46
N SER A 657 8.01 0.53 12.02
CA SER A 657 7.78 0.27 10.61
C SER A 657 6.85 1.33 10.01
N ALA A 658 7.42 2.19 9.17
CA ALA A 658 6.71 3.30 8.53
C ALA A 658 6.14 4.35 9.50
N ALA A 659 6.85 4.58 10.61
CA ALA A 659 6.55 5.63 11.60
C ALA A 659 6.33 7.00 10.94
N ASN A 660 7.20 7.40 10.02
CA ASN A 660 7.15 8.72 9.36
C ASN A 660 5.96 8.92 8.42
N ALA A 661 5.11 7.91 8.20
CA ALA A 661 3.85 8.09 7.45
C ALA A 661 2.75 8.83 8.22
N VAL A 662 3.04 9.27 9.46
CA VAL A 662 2.24 10.26 10.20
C VAL A 662 2.65 11.70 9.90
N ARG A 663 3.80 11.95 9.25
CA ARG A 663 4.26 13.31 8.94
C ARG A 663 3.44 13.90 7.79
N ARG A 664 3.21 15.21 7.84
CA ARG A 664 2.38 15.96 6.89
C ARG A 664 2.53 17.47 7.03
N PRO A 665 2.24 18.23 5.95
CA PRO A 665 2.19 19.68 6.00
C PRO A 665 1.05 20.15 6.89
N VAL A 666 1.11 21.43 7.30
CA VAL A 666 0.00 22.10 7.98
C VAL A 666 -1.16 22.29 6.99
N LEU A 667 -2.31 21.65 7.24
CA LEU A 667 -3.50 21.74 6.37
C LEU A 667 -4.66 22.51 7.01
N THR A 668 -4.76 22.54 8.33
CA THR A 668 -5.84 23.18 9.09
C THR A 668 -5.27 24.21 10.08
N GLY A 669 -6.12 25.12 10.57
CA GLY A 669 -5.73 26.07 11.60
C GLY A 669 -5.67 25.48 13.00
N TRP A 670 -6.45 24.42 13.27
CA TRP A 670 -6.55 23.77 14.58
C TRP A 670 -6.11 22.30 14.51
N CYS A 671 -5.46 21.81 15.57
CA CYS A 671 -5.10 20.40 15.75
C CYS A 671 -5.39 19.91 17.18
N THR A 672 -5.43 18.60 17.37
CA THR A 672 -5.55 17.94 18.68
C THR A 672 -4.89 16.56 18.65
N GLY A 673 -4.94 15.83 19.76
CA GLY A 673 -4.24 14.57 19.94
C GLY A 673 -2.90 14.83 20.62
N ASP A 674 -1.80 14.40 20.01
CA ASP A 674 -0.45 14.60 20.54
C ASP A 674 0.01 16.08 20.43
N PRO A 675 0.37 16.73 21.54
CA PRO A 675 0.76 18.14 21.54
C PRO A 675 2.17 18.41 21.01
N ASP A 676 2.99 17.38 20.75
CA ASP A 676 4.26 17.53 20.03
C ASP A 676 4.03 17.74 18.52
N THR A 677 3.51 18.92 18.16
CA THR A 677 3.23 19.29 16.77
C THR A 677 4.47 19.24 15.87
N ALA A 678 5.65 19.48 16.45
CA ALA A 678 6.94 19.48 15.76
C ALA A 678 7.34 18.08 15.27
N LEU A 679 6.81 17.03 15.90
CA LEU A 679 7.04 15.64 15.49
C LEU A 679 6.37 15.31 14.14
N TYR A 680 5.28 16.02 13.82
CA TYR A 680 4.40 15.73 12.68
C TYR A 680 4.57 16.68 11.51
N HIS A 681 4.83 17.95 11.80
CA HIS A 681 5.00 18.99 10.80
C HIS A 681 6.48 19.19 10.50
N ASP A 682 6.81 19.32 9.23
CA ASP A 682 8.14 19.72 8.80
C ASP A 682 8.34 21.22 9.08
N ARG A 683 9.55 21.75 8.84
CA ARG A 683 9.86 23.17 9.09
C ARG A 683 8.82 24.06 8.42
N VAL A 684 8.03 24.77 9.22
CA VAL A 684 7.06 25.75 8.73
C VAL A 684 7.84 26.79 7.89
N PRO A 685 7.49 26.99 6.61
CA PRO A 685 8.16 27.97 5.76
C PRO A 685 8.17 29.34 6.42
N SER A 686 9.29 30.04 6.35
CA SER A 686 9.42 31.41 6.82
C SER A 686 9.25 32.34 5.62
N GLY A 687 8.17 33.10 5.52
CA GLY A 687 7.96 34.04 4.41
C GLY A 687 6.51 34.55 4.26
N PRO A 688 6.27 35.49 3.33
CA PRO A 688 4.92 35.94 2.97
C PRO A 688 4.11 34.74 2.43
N GLY A 689 2.96 34.44 3.02
CA GLY A 689 2.15 33.25 2.69
C GLY A 689 2.45 32.00 3.52
N ALA A 690 3.38 32.09 4.49
CA ALA A 690 3.59 31.03 5.48
C ALA A 690 2.29 30.74 6.26
N PRO A 691 1.95 29.46 6.51
CA PRO A 691 0.78 29.13 7.32
C PRO A 691 0.92 29.72 8.72
N ARG A 692 -0.19 30.24 9.25
CA ARG A 692 -0.25 30.69 10.64
C ARG A 692 0.12 29.54 11.59
N PRO A 693 0.66 29.84 12.79
CA PRO A 693 0.88 28.81 13.80
C PRO A 693 -0.39 28.00 14.04
N VAL A 694 -0.28 26.67 14.01
CA VAL A 694 -1.40 25.77 14.28
C VAL A 694 -1.73 25.87 15.77
N ARG A 695 -3.00 26.08 16.07
CA ARG A 695 -3.47 26.09 17.46
C ARG A 695 -3.75 24.66 17.90
N HIS A 696 -3.09 24.22 18.98
CA HIS A 696 -3.42 22.95 19.62
C HIS A 696 -4.65 23.11 20.52
N ILE A 697 -5.63 22.21 20.39
CA ILE A 697 -6.84 22.17 21.19
C ILE A 697 -6.75 20.95 22.13
N PRO A 698 -6.68 21.14 23.45
CA PRO A 698 -6.73 20.05 24.43
C PRO A 698 -8.00 19.18 24.29
N LEU A 699 -7.86 17.88 24.52
CA LEU A 699 -8.96 16.91 24.42
C LEU A 699 -10.10 17.20 25.41
N GLU A 700 -9.80 17.88 26.52
CA GLU A 700 -10.79 18.29 27.52
C GLU A 700 -11.79 19.34 27.00
N ARG A 701 -11.36 20.22 26.07
CA ARG A 701 -12.19 21.28 25.47
C ARG A 701 -13.05 20.79 24.31
N ILE A 702 -12.77 19.59 23.80
CA ILE A 702 -13.55 18.99 22.74
C ILE A 702 -14.68 18.19 23.38
N THR A 703 -15.92 18.53 23.04
CA THR A 703 -17.10 17.79 23.47
C THR A 703 -17.67 16.97 22.33
N LEU A 704 -18.21 15.80 22.67
CA LEU A 704 -19.03 14.99 21.78
C LEU A 704 -20.45 14.92 22.32
N ARG A 705 -21.42 15.00 21.41
CA ARG A 705 -22.83 14.67 21.67
C ARG A 705 -23.41 13.88 20.51
N ARG A 706 -24.45 13.13 20.81
CA ARG A 706 -25.21 12.35 19.84
C ARG A 706 -26.43 13.14 19.38
N LEU A 707 -26.61 13.24 18.06
CA LEU A 707 -27.83 13.75 17.44
C LEU A 707 -28.35 12.67 16.48
N GLY A 708 -29.40 11.95 16.90
CA GLY A 708 -29.91 10.79 16.16
C GLY A 708 -28.85 9.67 16.05
N ASP A 709 -28.49 9.32 14.83
CA ASP A 709 -27.46 8.33 14.51
C ASP A 709 -26.05 8.91 14.34
N ARG A 710 -25.87 10.21 14.63
CA ARG A 710 -24.63 10.96 14.34
C ARG A 710 -23.93 11.45 15.61
N LEU A 711 -22.62 11.67 15.47
CA LEU A 711 -21.83 12.41 16.44
C LEU A 711 -21.62 13.84 15.97
N VAL A 712 -21.71 14.78 16.91
CA VAL A 712 -21.33 16.18 16.72
C VAL A 712 -20.17 16.47 17.65
N ALA A 713 -19.11 17.07 17.10
CA ALA A 713 -17.96 17.56 17.86
C ALA A 713 -17.99 19.09 17.95
N GLU A 714 -17.75 19.61 19.15
CA GLU A 714 -17.73 21.04 19.44
C GLU A 714 -16.46 21.39 20.24
N VAL A 715 -15.93 22.60 20.03
CA VAL A 715 -14.85 23.20 20.81
C VAL A 715 -15.35 24.54 21.31
N ASP A 716 -15.53 24.65 22.63
CA ASP A 716 -16.10 25.85 23.27
C ASP A 716 -17.41 26.33 22.59
N GLY A 717 -18.27 25.40 22.18
CA GLY A 717 -19.53 25.67 21.48
C GLY A 717 -19.41 25.90 19.96
N VAL A 718 -18.19 25.99 19.42
CA VAL A 718 -17.97 26.06 17.96
C VAL A 718 -17.93 24.66 17.36
N ARG A 719 -18.73 24.42 16.32
CA ARG A 719 -18.75 23.11 15.65
C ARG A 719 -17.43 22.84 14.92
N VAL A 720 -16.92 21.63 15.09
CA VAL A 720 -15.69 21.18 14.42
C VAL A 720 -15.89 19.92 13.60
N HIS A 721 -15.11 19.79 12.52
CA HIS A 721 -14.98 18.57 11.74
C HIS A 721 -13.59 17.98 11.92
N PRO A 722 -13.46 16.89 12.70
CA PRO A 722 -12.21 16.18 12.82
C PRO A 722 -11.77 15.56 11.50
N VAL A 723 -10.48 15.70 11.19
CA VAL A 723 -9.83 15.17 9.99
C VAL A 723 -8.50 14.51 10.34
N HIS A 724 -8.07 13.53 9.53
CA HIS A 724 -6.82 12.82 9.74
C HIS A 724 -6.12 12.57 8.40
N HIS A 725 -5.11 13.39 8.12
CA HIS A 725 -4.38 13.38 6.86
C HIS A 725 -3.16 12.44 6.88
N ALA A 726 -3.34 11.21 7.38
CA ALA A 726 -2.29 10.19 7.41
C ALA A 726 -2.82 8.76 7.18
N THR A 727 -1.91 7.83 6.89
CA THR A 727 -2.24 6.46 6.43
C THR A 727 -2.04 5.37 7.47
N ARG A 728 -1.81 5.72 8.75
CA ARG A 728 -1.36 4.76 9.79
C ARG A 728 -2.37 4.55 10.90
N THR A 729 -2.24 3.38 11.53
CA THR A 729 -2.93 3.04 12.76
C THR A 729 -2.25 3.73 13.93
N ALA A 730 -3.04 4.38 14.77
CA ALA A 730 -2.55 5.08 15.93
C ALA A 730 -2.17 4.10 17.04
N ALA A 731 -1.19 4.45 17.89
CA ALA A 731 -0.88 3.71 19.11
C ALA A 731 -2.02 3.82 20.13
N PRO A 732 -2.20 2.88 21.08
CA PRO A 732 -3.11 3.11 22.21
C PRO A 732 -2.73 4.35 23.02
N PRO A 733 -3.69 5.15 23.53
CA PRO A 733 -5.16 5.07 23.41
C PRO A 733 -5.72 5.76 22.16
N TYR A 734 -4.84 6.29 21.31
CA TYR A 734 -5.24 7.04 20.11
C TYR A 734 -5.98 6.16 19.09
N ASP A 735 -5.83 4.84 19.18
CA ASP A 735 -6.60 3.85 18.44
C ASP A 735 -8.10 3.88 18.76
N ARG A 736 -8.49 4.36 19.96
CA ARG A 736 -9.89 4.63 20.36
C ARG A 736 -10.31 6.06 20.03
N LEU A 737 -9.42 7.04 20.27
CA LEU A 737 -9.68 8.45 19.98
C LEU A 737 -9.99 8.69 18.49
N LEU A 738 -9.19 8.11 17.60
CA LEU A 738 -9.29 8.30 16.15
C LEU A 738 -10.69 7.95 15.60
N PRO A 739 -11.23 6.73 15.81
CA PRO A 739 -12.57 6.39 15.33
C PRO A 739 -13.67 7.24 15.99
N LEU A 740 -13.57 7.60 17.28
CA LEU A 740 -14.55 8.48 17.95
C LEU A 740 -14.64 9.85 17.29
N LEU A 741 -13.51 10.54 17.13
CA LEU A 741 -13.48 11.89 16.56
C LEU A 741 -13.82 11.88 15.06
N LEU A 742 -13.28 10.94 14.29
CA LEU A 742 -13.65 10.82 12.87
C LEU A 742 -15.13 10.48 12.66
N GLY A 743 -15.81 9.93 13.67
CA GLY A 743 -17.26 9.73 13.66
C GLY A 743 -18.07 11.03 13.59
N ALA A 744 -17.49 12.17 14.00
CA ALA A 744 -18.07 13.51 13.90
C ALA A 744 -17.50 14.33 12.72
N GLY A 745 -16.63 13.73 11.90
CA GLY A 745 -16.01 14.35 10.74
C GLY A 745 -16.98 14.57 9.58
N HIS A 746 -16.48 15.25 8.55
CA HIS A 746 -17.23 15.43 7.31
C HIS A 746 -17.41 14.07 6.59
N PRO A 747 -18.60 13.69 6.10
CA PRO A 747 -18.85 12.36 5.53
C PRO A 747 -17.87 11.95 4.42
N ALA A 748 -17.45 12.91 3.60
CA ALA A 748 -16.51 12.66 2.52
C ALA A 748 -15.10 12.27 2.98
N THR A 749 -14.65 12.67 4.17
CA THR A 749 -13.26 12.43 4.63
C THR A 749 -13.04 10.97 5.08
N GLY A 750 -14.10 10.19 5.23
CA GLY A 750 -14.05 8.75 5.47
C GLY A 750 -14.35 7.89 4.23
N HIS A 751 -14.75 8.50 3.11
CA HIS A 751 -15.23 7.76 1.94
C HIS A 751 -14.10 7.29 1.04
N VAL A 752 -13.96 5.98 0.87
CA VAL A 752 -12.95 5.36 0.00
C VAL A 752 -13.64 4.41 -1.00
N VAL A 753 -13.29 4.56 -2.28
CA VAL A 753 -13.76 3.68 -3.35
C VAL A 753 -12.68 2.65 -3.66
N GLN A 754 -13.03 1.37 -3.55
CA GLN A 754 -12.21 0.24 -3.99
C GLN A 754 -13.11 -0.87 -4.55
N LEU A 755 -12.75 -1.40 -5.72
CA LEU A 755 -13.60 -2.33 -6.50
C LEU A 755 -12.87 -3.60 -6.95
N CYS A 756 -11.65 -3.89 -6.48
CA CYS A 756 -11.00 -5.17 -6.79
C CYS A 756 -11.66 -6.36 -6.06
N GLY A 757 -11.37 -7.61 -6.46
CA GLY A 757 -11.88 -8.78 -5.75
C GLY A 757 -13.30 -9.20 -6.14
N GLN A 758 -13.65 -9.01 -7.42
CA GLN A 758 -14.92 -9.43 -8.03
C GLN A 758 -15.24 -10.92 -7.83
N ALA A 759 -14.23 -11.79 -7.74
CA ALA A 759 -14.42 -13.22 -7.46
C ALA A 759 -15.21 -13.48 -6.16
N GLY A 760 -15.21 -12.54 -5.22
CA GLY A 760 -16.04 -12.61 -4.00
C GLY A 760 -17.55 -12.63 -4.26
N ALA A 761 -18.03 -12.08 -5.39
CA ALA A 761 -19.44 -12.15 -5.77
C ALA A 761 -19.85 -13.51 -6.38
N PHE A 762 -18.90 -14.25 -6.95
CA PHE A 762 -19.15 -15.50 -7.67
C PHE A 762 -18.36 -16.66 -7.03
N PRO A 763 -18.80 -17.18 -5.87
CA PRO A 763 -18.06 -18.19 -5.12
C PRO A 763 -17.88 -19.51 -5.89
N ARG A 764 -18.77 -19.82 -6.84
CA ARG A 764 -18.73 -21.04 -7.68
C ARG A 764 -18.04 -20.84 -9.03
N ALA A 765 -17.75 -19.59 -9.42
CA ALA A 765 -17.16 -19.32 -10.73
C ALA A 765 -15.64 -19.54 -10.67
N GLN A 766 -15.12 -20.38 -11.57
CA GLN A 766 -13.70 -20.64 -11.70
C GLN A 766 -12.92 -19.40 -12.18
N ARG A 767 -13.55 -18.57 -13.01
CA ARG A 767 -12.99 -17.33 -13.57
C ARG A 767 -14.05 -16.22 -13.55
N VAL A 768 -13.60 -14.99 -13.32
CA VAL A 768 -14.38 -13.77 -13.53
C VAL A 768 -13.66 -12.85 -14.53
N PRO A 769 -14.40 -12.18 -15.43
CA PRO A 769 -13.83 -11.35 -16.49
C PRO A 769 -13.23 -10.06 -15.92
N ARG A 770 -12.46 -9.34 -16.75
CA ARG A 770 -12.05 -7.97 -16.43
C ARG A 770 -13.28 -7.06 -16.43
N LEU A 771 -13.42 -6.23 -15.40
CA LEU A 771 -14.53 -5.27 -15.29
C LEU A 771 -14.04 -3.86 -15.58
N THR A 772 -14.68 -3.20 -16.54
CA THR A 772 -14.48 -1.77 -16.85
C THR A 772 -15.71 -0.95 -16.52
N VAL A 773 -15.51 0.37 -16.39
CA VAL A 773 -16.61 1.35 -16.25
C VAL A 773 -16.53 2.36 -17.39
N GLY A 774 -17.61 2.46 -18.18
CA GLY A 774 -17.73 3.34 -19.35
C GLY A 774 -16.61 3.20 -20.39
N GLY A 775 -15.94 2.04 -20.44
CA GLY A 775 -14.73 1.83 -21.25
C GLY A 775 -13.54 2.71 -20.86
N HIS A 776 -13.61 3.44 -19.75
CA HIS A 776 -12.61 4.43 -19.34
C HIS A 776 -11.60 3.86 -18.35
N LEU A 777 -12.07 3.18 -17.30
CA LEU A 777 -11.23 2.65 -16.23
C LEU A 777 -11.51 1.16 -16.02
N VAL A 778 -10.46 0.37 -15.75
CA VAL A 778 -10.60 -0.99 -15.21
C VAL A 778 -10.77 -0.88 -13.71
N VAL A 779 -11.86 -1.42 -13.16
CA VAL A 779 -12.15 -1.38 -11.71
C VAL A 779 -11.91 -2.71 -11.01
N SER A 780 -11.91 -3.82 -11.76
CA SER A 780 -11.47 -5.12 -11.28
C SER A 780 -10.77 -5.87 -12.43
N PRO A 781 -9.48 -6.21 -12.31
CA PRO A 781 -8.83 -7.10 -13.28
C PRO A 781 -9.45 -8.50 -13.26
N ALA A 782 -9.23 -9.28 -14.32
CA ALA A 782 -9.69 -10.66 -14.40
C ALA A 782 -9.09 -11.51 -13.26
N GLN A 783 -9.88 -12.46 -12.74
CA GLN A 783 -9.47 -13.30 -11.61
C GLN A 783 -9.85 -14.76 -11.82
N TRP A 784 -9.03 -15.66 -11.29
CA TRP A 784 -9.20 -17.10 -11.30
C TRP A 784 -9.16 -17.66 -9.90
N ARG A 785 -9.99 -18.68 -9.63
CA ARG A 785 -9.91 -19.50 -8.43
C ARG A 785 -8.94 -20.64 -8.67
N VAL A 786 -7.98 -20.78 -7.76
CA VAL A 786 -6.99 -21.85 -7.77
C VAL A 786 -7.28 -22.77 -6.58
N PRO A 787 -7.88 -23.96 -6.81
CA PRO A 787 -8.14 -24.92 -5.74
C PRO A 787 -6.84 -25.38 -5.11
N ARG A 788 -6.75 -25.36 -3.78
CA ARG A 788 -5.54 -25.88 -3.10
C ARG A 788 -5.39 -27.39 -3.26
N SER A 789 -6.50 -28.11 -3.45
CA SER A 789 -6.50 -29.53 -3.77
C SER A 789 -5.86 -29.85 -5.12
N ALA A 790 -5.81 -28.88 -6.05
CA ALA A 790 -5.14 -29.01 -7.33
C ALA A 790 -3.65 -28.61 -7.27
N LEU A 791 -3.18 -28.13 -6.11
CA LEU A 791 -1.76 -27.89 -5.86
C LEU A 791 -1.07 -29.17 -5.37
N TRP A 792 0.26 -29.09 -5.28
CA TRP A 792 1.11 -30.18 -4.80
C TRP A 792 1.10 -30.29 -3.26
N ARG A 793 1.58 -31.42 -2.75
CA ARG A 793 1.85 -31.62 -1.33
C ARG A 793 3.18 -30.96 -0.96
N ALA A 794 3.30 -30.48 0.27
CA ALA A 794 4.55 -29.87 0.76
C ALA A 794 5.76 -30.82 0.65
N THR A 795 5.53 -32.13 0.77
CA THR A 795 6.53 -33.20 0.68
C THR A 795 6.95 -33.56 -0.74
N ASP A 796 6.24 -33.07 -1.76
CA ASP A 796 6.54 -33.42 -3.15
C ASP A 796 7.91 -32.87 -3.58
N THR A 797 8.52 -33.52 -4.58
CA THR A 797 9.79 -33.07 -5.15
C THR A 797 9.57 -31.81 -5.96
N GLU A 798 10.56 -30.90 -6.02
CA GLU A 798 10.37 -29.64 -6.77
C GLU A 798 10.03 -29.84 -8.26
N PRO A 799 10.58 -30.84 -8.99
CA PRO A 799 10.13 -31.15 -10.35
C PRO A 799 8.65 -31.51 -10.43
N ALA A 800 8.13 -32.29 -9.47
CA ALA A 800 6.70 -32.61 -9.41
C ALA A 800 5.85 -31.34 -9.16
N LYS A 801 6.31 -30.46 -8.27
CA LYS A 801 5.67 -29.16 -7.99
C LYS A 801 5.65 -28.25 -9.23
N ALA A 802 6.76 -28.17 -9.97
CA ALA A 802 6.86 -27.40 -11.21
C ALA A 802 5.93 -27.95 -12.30
N THR A 803 5.85 -29.28 -12.44
CA THR A 803 4.95 -29.97 -13.36
C THR A 803 3.49 -29.69 -13.02
N ALA A 804 3.11 -29.84 -11.76
CA ALA A 804 1.76 -29.53 -11.28
C ALA A 804 1.38 -28.07 -11.51
N LEU A 805 2.30 -27.12 -11.26
CA LEU A 805 2.06 -25.71 -11.54
C LEU A 805 1.89 -25.43 -13.04
N ALA A 806 2.70 -26.06 -13.88
CA ALA A 806 2.62 -25.89 -15.34
C ALA A 806 1.29 -26.45 -15.91
N ALA A 807 0.89 -27.64 -15.45
CA ALA A 807 -0.39 -28.26 -15.79
C ALA A 807 -1.58 -27.39 -15.35
N LEU A 808 -1.55 -26.91 -14.10
CA LEU A 808 -2.56 -26.01 -13.55
C LEU A 808 -2.65 -24.69 -14.33
N ARG A 809 -1.52 -24.08 -14.70
CA ARG A 809 -1.48 -22.85 -15.49
C ARG A 809 -2.18 -23.04 -16.83
N ARG A 810 -1.92 -24.17 -17.50
CA ARG A 810 -2.54 -24.53 -18.78
C ARG A 810 -4.03 -24.81 -18.62
N SER A 811 -4.44 -25.62 -17.63
CA SER A 811 -5.84 -26.02 -17.46
C SER A 811 -6.75 -24.87 -17.07
N LEU A 812 -6.24 -23.90 -16.31
CA LEU A 812 -6.99 -22.70 -15.89
C LEU A 812 -6.80 -21.50 -16.83
N GLY A 813 -5.91 -21.58 -17.82
CA GLY A 813 -5.57 -20.45 -18.69
C GLY A 813 -4.98 -19.26 -17.92
N LEU A 814 -4.14 -19.51 -16.91
CA LEU A 814 -3.55 -18.45 -16.09
C LEU A 814 -2.45 -17.69 -16.86
N PRO A 815 -2.42 -16.34 -16.80
CA PRO A 815 -1.31 -15.58 -17.35
C PRO A 815 -0.03 -15.84 -16.56
N ARG A 816 1.14 -15.65 -17.18
CA ARG A 816 2.44 -15.83 -16.53
C ARG A 816 2.58 -14.98 -15.27
N PHE A 817 2.19 -13.70 -15.34
CA PHE A 817 2.31 -12.76 -14.24
C PHE A 817 0.95 -12.54 -13.58
N VAL A 818 0.87 -12.79 -12.28
CA VAL A 818 -0.35 -12.68 -11.48
C VAL A 818 -0.08 -12.01 -10.13
N HIS A 819 -1.14 -11.46 -9.54
CA HIS A 819 -1.20 -11.14 -8.13
C HIS A 819 -1.98 -12.23 -7.39
N LEU A 820 -1.29 -13.02 -6.56
CA LEU A 820 -1.95 -14.01 -5.72
C LEU A 820 -2.49 -13.38 -4.44
N ARG A 821 -3.68 -13.81 -4.03
CA ARG A 821 -4.35 -13.40 -2.78
C ARG A 821 -4.87 -14.65 -2.06
N ALA A 822 -4.83 -14.65 -0.73
CA ALA A 822 -5.40 -15.73 0.08
C ALA A 822 -6.94 -15.73 0.09
N THR A 823 -7.54 -14.55 -0.04
CA THR A 823 -8.99 -14.35 -0.09
C THR A 823 -9.33 -13.23 -1.09
N PRO A 824 -10.57 -13.19 -1.64
CA PRO A 824 -11.03 -12.04 -2.41
C PRO A 824 -10.85 -10.74 -1.62
N GLY A 825 -10.23 -9.73 -2.23
CA GLY A 825 -9.92 -8.44 -1.57
C GLY A 825 -8.73 -8.47 -0.59
N GLY A 826 -8.13 -9.63 -0.33
CA GLY A 826 -6.94 -9.78 0.51
C GLY A 826 -5.67 -9.16 -0.12
N LYS A 827 -4.59 -9.04 0.65
CA LYS A 827 -3.35 -8.39 0.20
C LYS A 827 -2.70 -9.13 -1.00
N PRO A 828 -2.32 -8.43 -2.09
CA PRO A 828 -1.73 -9.07 -3.26
C PRO A 828 -0.23 -9.38 -3.10
N VAL A 829 0.16 -10.52 -3.63
CA VAL A 829 1.56 -10.97 -3.79
C VAL A 829 1.86 -11.12 -5.28
N PRO A 830 2.75 -10.31 -5.88
CA PRO A 830 3.13 -10.46 -7.28
C PRO A 830 3.91 -11.77 -7.46
N VAL A 831 3.55 -12.53 -8.49
CA VAL A 831 4.14 -13.84 -8.81
C VAL A 831 4.35 -13.99 -10.31
N ASP A 832 5.53 -14.48 -10.68
CA ASP A 832 5.85 -15.02 -12.01
C ASP A 832 5.68 -16.54 -11.94
N LEU A 833 4.60 -17.07 -12.51
CA LEU A 833 4.27 -18.50 -12.52
C LEU A 833 5.21 -19.32 -13.41
N ALA A 834 6.18 -18.69 -14.06
CA ALA A 834 7.27 -19.35 -14.78
C ALA A 834 8.60 -19.31 -14.01
N ALA A 835 8.61 -19.01 -12.71
CA ALA A 835 9.82 -19.00 -11.89
C ALA A 835 9.76 -20.06 -10.77
N LEU A 836 10.83 -20.83 -10.57
CA LEU A 836 10.89 -21.83 -9.49
C LEU A 836 10.64 -21.23 -8.08
N PRO A 837 11.13 -20.02 -7.74
CA PRO A 837 10.80 -19.38 -6.46
C PRO A 837 9.29 -19.13 -6.22
N ALA A 838 8.45 -19.13 -7.28
CA ALA A 838 7.00 -19.00 -7.14
C ALA A 838 6.39 -20.14 -6.32
N LEU A 839 6.97 -21.35 -6.38
CA LEU A 839 6.51 -22.51 -5.61
C LEU A 839 6.52 -22.21 -4.11
N GLN A 840 7.61 -21.61 -3.61
CA GLN A 840 7.72 -21.21 -2.20
C GLN A 840 6.77 -20.06 -1.85
N ALA A 841 6.52 -19.14 -2.77
CA ALA A 841 5.58 -18.04 -2.54
C ALA A 841 4.14 -18.55 -2.38
N ILE A 842 3.74 -19.52 -3.21
CA ILE A 842 2.43 -20.18 -3.15
C ILE A 842 2.29 -20.98 -1.84
N GLU A 843 3.29 -21.80 -1.49
CA GLU A 843 3.26 -22.57 -0.23
C GLU A 843 3.16 -21.68 1.00
N ARG A 844 3.91 -20.56 1.03
CA ARG A 844 3.82 -19.59 2.14
C ARG A 844 2.46 -18.91 2.19
N LEU A 845 1.85 -18.61 1.06
CA LEU A 845 0.51 -18.02 1.04
C LEU A 845 -0.53 -19.02 1.58
N CYS A 846 -0.43 -20.29 1.21
CA CYS A 846 -1.25 -21.37 1.76
C CYS A 846 -1.07 -21.53 3.28
N GLN A 847 0.13 -21.33 3.80
CA GLN A 847 0.39 -21.38 5.26
C GLN A 847 -0.19 -20.20 6.03
N THR A 848 -0.48 -19.07 5.38
CA THR A 848 -0.98 -17.84 6.05
C THR A 848 -2.49 -17.73 6.14
N SER A 849 -3.23 -18.71 5.60
CA SER A 849 -4.70 -18.69 5.57
C SER A 849 -5.24 -20.10 5.45
N ASP A 850 -6.32 -20.41 6.15
CA ASP A 850 -6.95 -21.75 6.12
C ASP A 850 -7.97 -21.94 4.98
N GLY A 851 -8.07 -20.97 4.05
CA GLY A 851 -9.01 -21.05 2.93
C GLY A 851 -8.75 -22.26 2.01
N ALA A 852 -9.80 -22.80 1.37
CA ALA A 852 -9.67 -23.94 0.45
C ALA A 852 -9.04 -23.59 -0.92
N GLU A 853 -8.94 -22.29 -1.23
CA GLU A 853 -8.55 -21.79 -2.54
C GLU A 853 -7.61 -20.59 -2.42
N LEU A 854 -6.92 -20.28 -3.50
CA LEU A 854 -6.24 -19.00 -3.72
C LEU A 854 -6.94 -18.24 -4.84
N ILE A 855 -6.82 -16.92 -4.84
CA ILE A 855 -7.26 -16.08 -5.96
C ILE A 855 -6.03 -15.61 -6.73
N ALA A 856 -5.97 -15.92 -8.01
CA ALA A 856 -5.03 -15.34 -8.95
C ALA A 856 -5.71 -14.18 -9.68
N GLU A 857 -5.17 -12.98 -9.58
CA GLU A 857 -5.61 -11.80 -10.34
C GLU A 857 -4.57 -11.51 -11.42
N GLU A 858 -4.97 -11.15 -12.64
CA GLU A 858 -4.02 -10.81 -13.69
C GLU A 858 -3.10 -9.64 -13.26
N ALA A 859 -1.83 -9.69 -13.63
CA ALA A 859 -0.96 -8.52 -13.52
C ALA A 859 -1.34 -7.51 -14.62
N LEU A 860 -1.95 -6.40 -14.24
CA LEU A 860 -2.44 -5.38 -15.16
C LEU A 860 -2.00 -3.96 -14.73
N PRO A 861 -1.10 -3.31 -15.46
CA PRO A 861 -0.36 -3.83 -16.63
C PRO A 861 0.60 -4.98 -16.27
N ALA A 862 0.81 -5.90 -17.21
CA ALA A 862 1.85 -6.92 -17.11
C ALA A 862 3.25 -6.29 -17.37
N PRO A 863 4.36 -6.95 -17.00
CA PRO A 863 5.72 -6.46 -17.27
C PRO A 863 5.98 -5.97 -18.71
N GLY A 864 5.44 -6.66 -19.73
CA GLY A 864 5.56 -6.25 -21.13
C GLY A 864 4.59 -5.13 -21.58
N GLN A 865 3.82 -4.56 -20.67
CA GLN A 865 2.83 -3.51 -20.92
C GLN A 865 3.17 -2.20 -20.19
N LEU A 866 4.33 -2.13 -19.56
CA LEU A 866 4.77 -0.99 -18.76
C LEU A 866 5.18 0.18 -19.66
N MET A 867 4.72 1.39 -19.30
CA MET A 867 4.87 2.60 -20.11
C MET A 867 5.99 3.53 -19.66
N LEU A 868 6.49 3.40 -18.43
CA LEU A 868 7.52 4.26 -17.87
C LEU A 868 8.88 3.55 -17.94
N ARG A 869 9.94 4.30 -18.25
CA ARG A 869 11.30 3.77 -18.39
C ARG A 869 12.24 4.38 -17.35
N ASP A 870 13.32 3.69 -17.01
CA ASP A 870 14.34 4.17 -16.08
C ASP A 870 15.72 4.24 -16.73
N ALA A 871 16.29 5.45 -16.83
CA ALA A 871 17.58 5.70 -17.47
C ALA A 871 18.76 5.01 -16.76
N ARG A 872 18.59 4.54 -15.51
CA ARG A 872 19.62 3.74 -14.82
C ARG A 872 19.87 2.38 -15.47
N TYR A 873 18.93 1.88 -16.27
CA TYR A 873 18.94 0.53 -16.84
C TYR A 873 18.98 0.51 -18.37
N THR A 874 19.14 1.67 -19.01
CA THR A 874 19.45 1.73 -20.44
C THR A 874 20.90 1.28 -20.67
N GLY A 875 21.09 0.30 -21.57
CA GLY A 875 22.41 0.03 -22.13
C GLY A 875 22.94 1.23 -22.93
N PRO A 876 24.23 1.25 -23.31
CA PRO A 876 24.74 2.29 -24.21
C PRO A 876 23.86 2.36 -25.47
N PRO A 877 23.55 3.55 -25.99
CA PRO A 877 22.78 3.67 -27.23
C PRO A 877 23.56 2.93 -28.33
N GLY A 878 23.02 1.81 -28.78
CA GLY A 878 23.49 1.19 -30.02
C GLY A 878 22.92 2.02 -31.17
N ASP A 879 23.77 2.41 -32.11
CA ASP A 879 23.38 3.09 -33.33
C ASP A 879 22.30 2.27 -34.06
N GLY A 880 21.06 2.76 -34.05
CA GLY A 880 19.95 2.14 -34.75
C GLY A 880 18.66 2.14 -33.94
N ASP A 881 17.69 2.93 -34.40
CA ASP A 881 16.32 3.01 -33.94
C ASP A 881 15.68 1.63 -33.72
N ARG A 882 15.72 1.12 -32.49
CA ARG A 882 14.89 0.00 -32.03
C ARG A 882 13.60 0.53 -31.39
N GLU A 883 12.84 1.35 -32.11
CA GLU A 883 11.43 1.61 -31.78
C GLU A 883 10.50 0.49 -32.27
N ALA A 884 10.98 -0.42 -33.13
CA ALA A 884 10.23 -1.55 -33.68
C ALA A 884 10.35 -2.87 -32.90
N ALA A 885 11.20 -2.97 -31.87
CA ALA A 885 11.26 -4.17 -31.03
C ALA A 885 10.02 -4.21 -30.10
N GLY A 886 9.22 -5.26 -30.24
CA GLY A 886 7.94 -5.42 -29.54
C GLY A 886 8.02 -5.18 -28.02
N ALA A 887 6.90 -4.83 -27.42
CA ALA A 887 6.78 -4.46 -26.00
C ALA A 887 7.32 -5.50 -24.99
N ALA A 888 7.62 -6.72 -25.44
CA ALA A 888 8.23 -7.78 -24.65
C ALA A 888 9.73 -7.59 -24.32
N ASP A 889 10.43 -6.67 -25.02
CA ASP A 889 11.90 -6.61 -25.03
C ASP A 889 12.48 -5.31 -24.44
N ARG A 890 11.72 -4.62 -23.57
CA ARG A 890 12.15 -3.36 -22.91
C ARG A 890 12.73 -3.65 -21.51
N PRO A 891 14.07 -3.81 -21.36
CA PRO A 891 14.68 -4.18 -20.08
C PRO A 891 14.61 -3.09 -19.01
N ASP A 892 14.32 -1.84 -19.41
CA ASP A 892 14.31 -0.65 -18.57
C ASP A 892 12.89 -0.20 -18.15
N ALA A 893 11.86 -0.98 -18.47
CA ALA A 893 10.48 -0.63 -18.17
C ALA A 893 10.12 -0.88 -16.69
N VAL A 894 9.57 0.14 -16.02
CA VAL A 894 9.24 0.13 -14.59
C VAL A 894 7.73 0.26 -14.36
N ALA A 895 7.23 -0.39 -13.31
CA ALA A 895 5.83 -0.26 -12.94
C ALA A 895 5.55 1.15 -12.39
N ALA A 896 4.42 1.73 -12.80
CA ALA A 896 4.01 3.07 -12.42
C ALA A 896 2.56 3.11 -11.92
N GLN A 897 2.29 4.01 -10.99
CA GLN A 897 0.97 4.38 -10.50
C GLN A 897 0.92 5.90 -10.38
N LEU A 898 -0.06 6.52 -11.03
CA LEU A 898 -0.35 7.95 -10.96
C LEU A 898 -1.35 8.21 -9.84
N MET A 899 -1.10 9.20 -9.00
CA MET A 899 -2.10 9.84 -8.16
C MET A 899 -2.56 11.12 -8.86
N LEU A 900 -3.80 11.13 -9.32
CA LEU A 900 -4.45 12.32 -9.89
C LEU A 900 -5.50 12.83 -8.89
N ARG A 901 -5.41 14.10 -8.50
CA ARG A 901 -6.41 14.73 -7.61
C ARG A 901 -7.55 15.28 -8.46
N MET A 902 -8.77 14.87 -8.13
CA MET A 902 -9.99 15.22 -8.86
C MET A 902 -10.93 16.06 -7.96
N PRO A 903 -11.64 17.06 -8.52
CA PRO A 903 -11.48 17.60 -9.88
C PRO A 903 -10.14 18.34 -10.04
N CYS A 904 -9.62 18.40 -11.27
CA CYS A 904 -8.33 19.05 -11.53
C CYS A 904 -8.42 20.41 -12.24
N ASP A 905 -9.62 20.84 -12.59
CA ASP A 905 -9.96 22.02 -13.40
C ASP A 905 -10.81 23.05 -12.63
N VAL A 906 -11.14 22.75 -11.37
CA VAL A 906 -11.97 23.61 -10.52
C VAL A 906 -11.10 24.33 -9.48
N PRO A 907 -11.22 25.66 -9.36
CA PRO A 907 -10.56 26.41 -8.30
C PRO A 907 -11.04 26.02 -6.90
N ALA A 908 -10.17 26.18 -5.91
CA ALA A 908 -10.45 25.79 -4.53
C ALA A 908 -11.71 26.45 -3.93
N ALA A 909 -11.92 27.75 -4.18
CA ALA A 909 -13.08 28.50 -3.67
C ALA A 909 -14.40 28.02 -4.28
N GLU A 910 -14.41 27.72 -5.58
CA GLU A 910 -15.60 27.22 -6.27
C GLU A 910 -15.98 25.83 -5.77
N LEU A 911 -15.01 24.93 -5.60
CA LEU A 911 -15.29 23.60 -5.06
C LEU A 911 -15.79 23.68 -3.61
N ALA A 912 -15.24 24.60 -2.80
CA ALA A 912 -15.72 24.84 -1.43
C ALA A 912 -17.17 25.34 -1.41
N ALA A 913 -17.56 26.23 -2.34
CA ALA A 913 -18.94 26.70 -2.47
C ALA A 913 -19.90 25.55 -2.84
N ARG A 914 -19.49 24.67 -3.78
CA ARG A 914 -20.25 23.46 -4.14
C ARG A 914 -20.40 22.52 -2.94
N ALA A 915 -19.32 22.31 -2.18
CA ALA A 915 -19.35 21.48 -0.96
C ALA A 915 -20.27 22.06 0.11
N HIS A 916 -20.21 23.37 0.33
CA HIS A 916 -21.11 24.06 1.26
C HIS A 916 -22.59 23.96 0.83
N ALA A 917 -22.88 24.11 -0.47
CA ALA A 917 -24.24 23.93 -0.98
C ALA A 917 -24.76 22.49 -0.77
N ALA A 918 -23.92 21.48 -1.04
CA ALA A 918 -24.25 20.09 -0.81
C ALA A 918 -24.52 19.78 0.68
N LEU A 919 -23.82 20.45 1.60
CA LEU A 919 -24.04 20.34 3.04
C LEU A 919 -25.39 20.94 3.49
N ARG A 920 -25.86 22.03 2.86
CA ARG A 920 -27.15 22.67 3.20
C ARG A 920 -28.35 21.87 2.70
N GLY A 921 -28.22 21.18 1.57
CA GLY A 921 -29.29 20.38 0.96
C GLY A 921 -29.56 19.05 1.66
N THR A 922 -28.68 18.61 2.57
CA THR A 922 -28.88 17.39 3.34
C THR A 922 -29.65 17.68 4.63
N ALA A 923 -30.93 17.29 4.69
CA ALA A 923 -31.79 17.34 5.92
C ALA A 923 -31.14 16.65 7.14
N ASP A 924 -30.20 15.79 6.83
CA ASP A 924 -29.39 14.94 7.66
C ASP A 924 -28.24 15.65 8.40
N LEU A 925 -27.84 16.85 7.97
CA LEU A 925 -26.82 17.64 8.67
C LEU A 925 -27.50 18.87 9.28
N PRO A 926 -27.49 19.03 10.63
CA PRO A 926 -28.12 20.19 11.23
C PRO A 926 -27.42 21.45 10.71
N GLY A 927 -28.23 22.44 10.33
CA GLY A 927 -27.76 23.79 10.08
C GLY A 927 -26.99 24.36 11.27
N ALA A 928 -26.31 25.47 11.06
CA ALA A 928 -25.67 26.22 12.14
C ALA A 928 -26.63 26.32 13.34
N PRO A 929 -26.17 26.16 14.59
CA PRO A 929 -27.04 26.39 15.74
C PRO A 929 -27.65 27.78 15.56
N GLY A 930 -28.99 27.83 15.52
CA GLY A 930 -29.70 29.10 15.56
C GLY A 930 -29.21 29.85 16.79
N VAL A 931 -28.55 30.98 16.57
CA VAL A 931 -28.01 31.82 17.64
C VAL A 931 -29.19 32.27 18.51
N PRO A 932 -29.30 31.86 19.78
CA PRO A 932 -30.23 32.51 20.69
C PRO A 932 -29.57 33.84 21.09
N GLY A 933 -30.08 34.94 20.55
CA GLY A 933 -29.96 36.31 21.06
C GLY A 933 -28.57 36.73 21.56
N TRP A 934 -27.68 37.12 20.65
CA TRP A 934 -26.60 38.03 21.00
C TRP A 934 -27.06 39.46 20.67
N THR A 935 -27.72 40.12 21.63
CA THR A 935 -27.91 41.56 21.58
C THR A 935 -26.56 42.23 21.72
N SER A 936 -26.14 42.94 20.67
CA SER A 936 -24.99 43.84 20.70
C SER A 936 -25.07 44.78 21.90
N PRO A 937 -24.02 44.89 22.75
CA PRO A 937 -23.80 46.13 23.46
C PRO A 937 -23.25 47.13 22.45
N THR A 938 -23.98 48.23 22.32
CA THR A 938 -23.65 49.46 21.62
C THR A 938 -22.21 49.95 21.83
N GLN A 939 -21.62 50.41 20.72
CA GLN A 939 -20.41 51.23 20.52
C GLN A 939 -19.03 50.61 20.71
#